data_AF-A0A061D4B9-F1
#
_entry.id   AF-A0A061D4B9-F1
#
_cell.length_a   1.000
_cell.length_b   1.000
_cell.length_c   1.000
_cell.angle_alpha   90.00
_cell.angle_beta   90.00
_cell.angle_gamma   90.00
#
_symmetry.space_group_name_H-M   'P 1'
#
loop_
_entity.id
_entity.type
_entity.pdbx_description
1 polymer ?
#
loop_
_entity_poly.entity_id
_entity_poly.type
_entity_poly.pdbx_seq_one_letter_code
_entity_poly.pdbx_strand_id
1 'polypeptide(L)'
;MATAATEKTPALHNEKRFVFQGSLNRLLADAKRVPPSATPCQKCVQRKRVCICETVTSAVGRAPAYEIAELAETRTMLSELRDSLNGVDIEKWSVHTRLLDQTSLVAKQVSEITTVVNGRREPGVELVTNAWLKLYDILQTYKVLDAVKPDLDTEGGVVRSFHISECPGGFIAALNHAIKQRNSLAELAWQAISLNPYHEGNSHGKCLAEDILFRETARNWLNGADDSGNVTRTLNIEYIWDRISRPSRFNKGRSPVLVDIVTADGSFDCQADPNNQEALTAPLKLAEVVCALGLMRVGAIFVLKMFTLFEESSLSIMALLNMCFKTVEVYKPHMSKANSSEVYVVCMHFNGITSVLLCALCKIVSEYAANHHRRAILPREWVPSSFRTEFVECATMFAQLQCRSLRSAMAQFLQVTDENAFYKRKREFARLFISQFKISAIPSDCRLVKYISFSENTITGKDTSSLLHVPKRILPDLDTRRNYVKCYKDLQARRVELHRQYAQKEDPSHFITLGEEATSAEFGRDIADALRFANEFKPPYPQLNDGTLMLDLDERLLSELRADMLNQRYLKDSWFVAAPLQAHEVRMSHFVCNDLLYDVSRMRTLCGARAPIVTAMDALCVDGAVGEALSDINMLPNGGMVDLAVISQCFLDINRYKAYLEITCNAGQQFPAVSLLKRHGIPGSIIYGFKANGDASSHIQFDSSYELQVIVESFLGEGTVNQCIDFKYDECLTRGEGHRCLTAQLQESPIRNSCDFVFCDTTNSSVHHREVCMDEFKSKPVIVAQLVQALYCLSPDGDLVVSVRTIITRFSVCLVTVLRTVFDEVHLYRPDSVAPWTQRCYIICKRYNDREKNHCRYYLQCLWDAICLHKKAGKEVVQTLRPHHFTYFARKLWEFNTRLFLSELDDIAAHSKGESLKADRKNVAVQLLQNLGVVDILYPPRLLQAQGPCRLPLFQNVSVVNIQLVSTNYIG
;
A
#
# COMPACT_ATOMS: atom_id res chain seq x y z
N MET A 1 -63.18 -28.55 12.27
CA MET A 1 -61.81 -28.67 12.84
C MET A 1 -60.99 -29.53 11.91
N ALA A 2 -60.25 -28.91 10.99
CA ALA A 2 -59.24 -29.57 10.19
C ALA A 2 -57.89 -28.98 10.61
N THR A 3 -57.07 -29.80 11.25
CA THR A 3 -55.70 -29.50 11.64
C THR A 3 -54.87 -29.24 10.39
N ALA A 4 -54.51 -27.98 10.16
CA ALA A 4 -53.49 -27.62 9.18
C ALA A 4 -52.17 -28.26 9.64
N ALA A 5 -51.74 -29.29 8.92
CA ALA A 5 -50.40 -29.83 9.04
C ALA A 5 -49.42 -28.70 8.71
N THR A 6 -48.71 -28.21 9.73
CA THR A 6 -47.53 -27.36 9.55
C THR A 6 -46.50 -28.15 8.76
N GLU A 7 -46.45 -27.95 7.44
CA GLU A 7 -45.32 -28.35 6.60
C GLU A 7 -44.06 -27.75 7.22
N LYS A 8 -43.22 -28.60 7.84
CA LYS A 8 -41.90 -28.21 8.30
C LYS A 8 -41.13 -27.66 7.10
N THR A 9 -40.72 -26.41 7.16
CA THR A 9 -39.84 -25.80 6.16
C THR A 9 -38.60 -26.70 5.98
N PRO A 10 -38.24 -27.10 4.75
CA PRO A 10 -37.09 -27.98 4.54
C PRO A 10 -35.82 -27.31 5.07
N ALA A 11 -35.11 -27.99 5.97
CA ALA A 11 -33.85 -27.51 6.51
C ALA A 11 -32.74 -27.61 5.45
N LEU A 12 -31.89 -26.59 5.37
CA LEU A 12 -30.64 -26.62 4.61
C LEU A 12 -29.68 -27.61 5.29
N HIS A 13 -29.61 -28.81 4.74
CA HIS A 13 -28.61 -29.80 5.15
C HIS A 13 -27.35 -29.66 4.28
N ASN A 14 -26.18 -29.61 4.91
CA ASN A 14 -24.89 -29.59 4.21
C ASN A 14 -24.05 -30.82 4.54
N GLU A 15 -24.08 -31.79 3.64
CA GLU A 15 -23.30 -33.03 3.76
C GLU A 15 -21.88 -32.90 3.19
N LYS A 16 -21.48 -31.70 2.71
CA LYS A 16 -20.14 -31.45 2.14
C LYS A 16 -19.09 -31.30 3.25
N ARG A 17 -18.92 -32.34 4.07
CA ARG A 17 -17.96 -32.41 5.18
C ARG A 17 -17.28 -33.77 5.27
N PHE A 18 -16.04 -33.79 5.77
CA PHE A 18 -15.26 -35.00 6.04
C PHE A 18 -14.66 -34.90 7.45
N VAL A 19 -14.80 -35.97 8.25
CA VAL A 19 -14.34 -36.03 9.64
C VAL A 19 -13.20 -37.04 9.76
N PHE A 20 -12.02 -36.57 10.17
CA PHE A 20 -10.88 -37.44 10.43
C PHE A 20 -11.11 -38.23 11.73
N GLN A 21 -10.98 -39.56 11.65
CA GLN A 21 -11.16 -40.49 12.77
C GLN A 21 -9.82 -40.80 13.45
N GLY A 22 -8.71 -40.78 12.70
CA GLY A 22 -7.37 -41.06 13.23
C GLY A 22 -6.83 -39.94 14.12
N SER A 23 -6.63 -40.21 15.42
CA SER A 23 -5.95 -39.27 16.33
C SER A 23 -4.43 -39.35 16.21
N LEU A 24 -3.77 -38.20 16.00
CA LEU A 24 -2.31 -38.09 15.96
C LEU A 24 -1.73 -37.43 17.22
N ASN A 25 -2.52 -37.23 18.28
CA ASN A 25 -2.10 -36.50 19.49
C ASN A 25 -0.88 -37.12 20.19
N ARG A 26 -0.67 -38.43 20.01
CA ARG A 26 0.48 -39.17 20.57
C ARG A 26 1.62 -39.39 19.58
N LEU A 27 1.55 -38.81 18.38
CA LEU A 27 2.53 -39.08 17.32
C LEU A 27 3.97 -38.78 17.75
N LEU A 28 4.20 -37.66 18.45
CA LEU A 28 5.54 -37.30 18.93
C LEU A 28 6.09 -38.23 20.03
N ALA A 29 5.25 -39.08 20.63
CA ALA A 29 5.66 -40.08 21.60
C ALA A 29 5.88 -41.47 20.96
N ASP A 30 5.53 -41.65 19.69
CA ASP A 30 5.77 -42.89 18.95
C ASP A 30 7.24 -42.96 18.53
N ALA A 31 8.07 -43.62 19.36
CA ALA A 31 9.50 -43.77 19.13
C ALA A 31 9.87 -44.49 17.82
N LYS A 32 8.94 -45.24 17.21
CA LYS A 32 9.19 -45.87 15.90
C LYS A 32 9.15 -44.86 14.76
N ARG A 33 8.34 -43.80 14.90
CA ARG A 33 8.17 -42.75 13.89
C ARG A 33 9.03 -41.53 14.18
N VAL A 34 9.05 -41.10 15.44
CA VAL A 34 9.82 -39.96 15.92
C VAL A 34 10.86 -40.48 16.92
N PRO A 35 12.06 -40.87 16.45
CA PRO A 35 13.06 -41.46 17.32
C PRO A 35 13.55 -40.46 18.39
N PRO A 36 13.92 -40.93 19.59
CA PRO A 36 14.57 -40.09 20.59
C PRO A 36 15.84 -39.44 20.05
N SER A 37 16.15 -38.25 20.54
CA SER A 37 17.41 -37.55 20.27
C SER A 37 18.58 -38.39 20.78
N ALA A 38 19.64 -38.48 19.98
CA ALA A 38 20.86 -39.19 20.35
C ALA A 38 21.46 -38.63 21.65
N THR A 39 21.46 -37.30 21.79
CA THR A 39 21.86 -36.62 23.02
C THR A 39 20.68 -35.86 23.63
N PRO A 40 20.15 -36.29 24.79
CA PRO A 40 19.06 -35.59 25.46
C PRO A 40 19.45 -34.17 25.91
N CYS A 41 18.61 -33.18 25.61
CA CYS A 41 18.87 -31.81 26.06
C CYS A 41 18.62 -31.65 27.57
N GLN A 42 19.35 -30.72 28.21
CA GLN A 42 19.30 -30.49 29.65
C GLN A 42 17.88 -30.28 30.19
N LYS A 43 17.03 -29.53 29.46
CA LYS A 43 15.64 -29.27 29.85
C LYS A 43 14.77 -30.54 29.87
N CYS A 44 15.01 -31.48 28.95
CA CYS A 44 14.26 -32.73 28.91
C CYS A 44 14.72 -33.70 30.00
N VAL A 45 16.03 -33.75 30.28
CA VAL A 45 16.61 -34.51 31.40
C VAL A 45 16.03 -34.01 32.73
N GLN A 46 16.03 -32.69 32.97
CA GLN A 46 15.46 -32.09 34.17
C GLN A 46 13.96 -32.40 34.35
N ARG A 47 13.21 -32.44 33.25
CA ARG A 47 11.77 -32.75 33.26
C ARG A 47 11.46 -34.25 33.20
N LYS A 48 12.48 -35.12 33.26
CA LYS A 48 12.36 -36.60 33.20
C LYS A 48 11.49 -37.09 32.03
N ARG A 49 11.67 -36.51 30.84
CA ARG A 49 10.94 -36.89 29.62
C ARG A 49 11.88 -37.33 28.51
N VAL A 50 11.43 -38.25 27.66
CA VAL A 50 12.15 -38.66 26.45
C VAL A 50 12.40 -37.42 25.58
N CYS A 51 13.67 -37.19 25.24
CA CYS A 51 14.04 -36.04 24.43
C CYS A 51 13.87 -36.37 22.95
N ILE A 52 13.13 -35.53 22.22
CA ILE A 52 13.00 -35.57 20.75
C ILE A 52 13.46 -34.26 20.11
N CYS A 53 14.07 -33.36 20.89
CA CYS A 53 14.32 -31.98 20.47
C CYS A 53 15.27 -31.88 19.27
N GLU A 54 16.33 -32.68 19.26
CA GLU A 54 17.28 -32.73 18.15
C GLU A 54 16.60 -33.30 16.90
N THR A 55 15.94 -34.46 17.04
CA THR A 55 15.17 -35.12 15.98
C THR A 55 14.17 -34.18 15.30
N VAL A 56 13.41 -33.43 16.10
CA VAL A 56 12.43 -32.46 15.57
C VAL A 56 13.11 -31.32 14.84
N THR A 57 14.19 -30.78 15.40
CA THR A 57 14.89 -29.63 14.82
C THR A 57 15.65 -30.00 13.54
N SER A 58 16.13 -31.24 13.42
CA SER A 58 16.84 -31.73 12.23
C SER A 58 15.92 -32.24 11.13
N ALA A 59 14.69 -32.66 11.45
CA ALA A 59 13.78 -33.27 10.48
C ALA A 59 12.73 -32.29 9.88
N VAL A 60 12.14 -31.42 10.71
CA VAL A 60 11.06 -30.50 10.28
C VAL A 60 11.58 -29.50 9.24
N GLY A 61 10.95 -29.47 8.06
CA GLY A 61 11.34 -28.61 6.95
C GLY A 61 12.70 -28.94 6.31
N ARG A 62 13.26 -30.13 6.58
CA ARG A 62 14.55 -30.56 6.03
C ARG A 62 14.45 -31.80 5.15
N ALA A 63 13.41 -32.62 5.33
CA ALA A 63 13.16 -33.80 4.52
C ALA A 63 12.89 -33.44 3.04
N PRO A 64 13.25 -34.32 2.08
CA PRO A 64 12.88 -34.12 0.68
C PRO A 64 11.35 -34.06 0.53
N ALA A 65 10.86 -33.19 -0.35
CA ALA A 65 9.47 -33.22 -0.76
C ALA A 65 9.13 -34.57 -1.40
N TYR A 66 7.89 -35.01 -1.27
CA TYR A 66 7.43 -36.29 -1.77
C TYR A 66 6.02 -36.16 -2.34
N GLU A 67 5.71 -36.96 -3.35
CA GLU A 67 4.37 -36.99 -3.94
C GLU A 67 3.44 -37.95 -3.18
N ILE A 68 2.13 -37.70 -3.31
CA ILE A 68 1.06 -38.58 -2.86
C ILE A 68 0.53 -39.30 -4.10
N ALA A 69 1.16 -40.42 -4.45
CA ALA A 69 0.89 -41.15 -5.68
C ALA A 69 -0.60 -41.53 -5.84
N GLU A 70 -1.27 -41.78 -4.72
CA GLU A 70 -2.68 -42.13 -4.65
C GLU A 70 -3.63 -41.03 -5.16
N LEU A 71 -3.15 -39.77 -5.25
CA LEU A 71 -3.93 -38.62 -5.71
C LEU A 71 -3.59 -38.19 -7.15
N ALA A 72 -2.64 -38.86 -7.82
CA ALA A 72 -2.19 -38.49 -9.15
C ALA A 72 -3.33 -38.47 -10.18
N GLU A 73 -4.15 -39.52 -10.22
CA GLU A 73 -5.29 -39.61 -11.16
C GLU A 73 -6.35 -38.53 -10.88
N THR A 74 -6.69 -38.33 -9.61
CA THR A 74 -7.65 -37.29 -9.19
C THR A 74 -7.17 -35.89 -9.56
N ARG A 75 -5.87 -35.62 -9.39
CA ARG A 75 -5.22 -34.36 -9.77
C ARG A 75 -5.34 -34.15 -11.28
N THR A 76 -4.94 -35.13 -12.10
CA THR A 76 -5.00 -35.05 -13.57
C THR A 76 -6.43 -34.77 -14.03
N MET A 77 -7.41 -35.53 -13.54
CA MET A 77 -8.81 -35.39 -13.92
C MET A 77 -9.39 -34.00 -13.63
N LEU A 78 -9.05 -33.40 -12.49
CA LEU A 78 -9.49 -32.05 -12.15
C LEU A 78 -8.74 -30.96 -12.94
N SER A 79 -7.44 -31.15 -13.19
CA SER A 79 -6.63 -30.23 -14.00
C SER A 79 -7.10 -30.17 -15.45
N GLU A 80 -7.33 -31.32 -16.10
CA GLU A 80 -7.86 -31.38 -17.48
C GLU A 80 -9.19 -30.63 -17.61
N LEU A 81 -10.07 -30.79 -16.62
CA LEU A 81 -11.35 -30.09 -16.61
C LEU A 81 -11.17 -28.56 -16.47
N ARG A 82 -10.23 -28.10 -15.64
CA ARG A 82 -9.92 -26.67 -15.52
C ARG A 82 -9.25 -26.14 -16.78
N ASP A 83 -8.37 -26.91 -17.39
CA ASP A 83 -7.61 -26.51 -18.58
C ASP A 83 -8.50 -26.27 -19.80
N SER A 84 -9.65 -26.96 -19.86
CA SER A 84 -10.68 -26.67 -20.87
C SER A 84 -11.25 -25.24 -20.82
N LEU A 85 -11.02 -24.51 -19.71
CA LEU A 85 -11.43 -23.12 -19.53
C LEU A 85 -10.31 -22.11 -19.87
N ASN A 86 -9.11 -22.56 -20.27
CA ASN A 86 -7.95 -21.67 -20.42
C ASN A 86 -8.14 -20.57 -21.46
N GLY A 87 -8.88 -20.86 -22.54
CA GLY A 87 -9.24 -19.90 -23.60
C GLY A 87 -10.60 -19.22 -23.39
N VAL A 88 -11.29 -19.48 -22.28
CA VAL A 88 -12.58 -18.86 -21.99
C VAL A 88 -12.34 -17.53 -21.28
N ASP A 89 -12.95 -16.46 -21.82
CA ASP A 89 -12.94 -15.14 -21.20
C ASP A 89 -13.44 -15.20 -19.75
N ILE A 90 -12.61 -14.72 -18.82
CA ILE A 90 -12.88 -14.82 -17.40
C ILE A 90 -14.10 -14.02 -16.94
N GLU A 91 -14.43 -12.90 -17.59
CA GLU A 91 -15.59 -12.10 -17.23
C GLU A 91 -16.88 -12.81 -17.65
N LYS A 92 -16.92 -13.33 -18.89
CA LYS A 92 -18.04 -14.13 -19.38
C LYS A 92 -18.27 -15.36 -18.49
N TRP A 93 -17.18 -16.04 -18.10
CA TRP A 93 -17.25 -17.17 -17.18
C TRP A 93 -17.72 -16.78 -15.77
N SER A 94 -17.26 -15.65 -15.25
CA SER A 94 -17.65 -15.12 -13.94
C SER A 94 -19.14 -14.73 -13.88
N VAL A 95 -19.66 -14.11 -14.94
CA VAL A 95 -21.10 -13.78 -15.08
C VAL A 95 -21.92 -15.06 -15.11
N HIS A 96 -21.55 -16.03 -15.95
CA HIS A 96 -22.23 -17.31 -16.06
C HIS A 96 -22.28 -18.08 -14.73
N THR A 97 -21.12 -18.26 -14.09
CA THR A 97 -21.05 -19.01 -12.82
C THR A 97 -21.77 -18.30 -11.68
N ARG A 98 -21.86 -16.96 -11.71
CA ARG A 98 -22.69 -16.18 -10.77
C ARG A 98 -24.18 -16.35 -11.03
N LEU A 99 -24.61 -16.50 -12.29
CA LEU A 99 -25.99 -16.81 -12.63
C LEU A 99 -26.41 -18.17 -12.06
N LEU A 100 -25.54 -19.19 -12.17
CA LEU A 100 -25.81 -20.54 -11.64
C LEU A 100 -25.71 -20.65 -10.11
N ASP A 101 -24.96 -19.78 -9.45
CA ASP A 101 -24.76 -19.78 -8.00
C ASP A 101 -26.05 -19.41 -7.24
N GLN A 102 -26.68 -20.41 -6.62
CA GLN A 102 -27.90 -20.26 -5.81
C GLN A 102 -27.71 -19.34 -4.59
N THR A 103 -26.47 -19.16 -4.13
CA THR A 103 -26.16 -18.38 -2.92
C THR A 103 -25.93 -16.88 -3.20
N SER A 104 -25.85 -16.49 -4.47
CA SER A 104 -25.43 -15.15 -4.89
C SER A 104 -26.32 -13.99 -4.43
N LEU A 105 -27.56 -14.24 -3.97
CA LEU A 105 -28.45 -13.21 -3.42
C LEU A 105 -28.45 -13.11 -1.89
N VAL A 106 -27.79 -14.04 -1.16
CA VAL A 106 -27.82 -14.07 0.30
C VAL A 106 -27.22 -12.79 0.89
N ALA A 107 -26.05 -12.37 0.42
CA ALA A 107 -25.40 -11.14 0.89
C ALA A 107 -26.28 -9.90 0.71
N LYS A 108 -26.95 -9.82 -0.45
CA LYS A 108 -27.89 -8.73 -0.74
C LYS A 108 -29.07 -8.74 0.26
N GLN A 109 -29.73 -9.88 0.46
CA GLN A 109 -30.86 -9.95 1.39
C GLN A 109 -30.47 -9.71 2.84
N VAL A 110 -29.30 -10.19 3.28
CA VAL A 110 -28.78 -9.91 4.63
C VAL A 110 -28.51 -8.41 4.80
N SER A 111 -28.00 -7.72 3.77
CA SER A 111 -27.79 -6.27 3.81
C SER A 111 -29.08 -5.43 3.84
N GLU A 112 -30.22 -6.01 3.45
CA GLU A 112 -31.55 -5.38 3.52
C GLU A 112 -32.18 -5.46 4.92
N ILE A 113 -31.60 -6.24 5.84
CA ILE A 113 -31.99 -6.27 7.25
C ILE A 113 -31.61 -4.92 7.86
N THR A 114 -32.60 -4.21 8.42
CA THR A 114 -32.42 -2.86 8.99
C THR A 114 -33.00 -2.75 10.39
N THR A 115 -32.51 -1.79 11.15
CA THR A 115 -33.06 -1.36 12.46
C THR A 115 -33.42 0.12 12.42
N VAL A 116 -34.22 0.60 13.39
CA VAL A 116 -34.60 2.01 13.52
C VAL A 116 -33.90 2.60 14.74
N VAL A 117 -33.08 3.64 14.52
CA VAL A 117 -32.35 4.35 15.57
C VAL A 117 -32.68 5.84 15.44
N ASN A 118 -33.22 6.45 16.50
CA ASN A 118 -33.63 7.86 16.52
C ASN A 118 -34.48 8.28 15.30
N GLY A 119 -35.42 7.41 14.88
CA GLY A 119 -36.30 7.66 13.73
C GLY A 119 -35.66 7.49 12.36
N ARG A 120 -34.37 7.13 12.28
CA ARG A 120 -33.66 6.85 11.03
C ARG A 120 -33.49 5.35 10.83
N ARG A 121 -33.65 4.89 9.58
CA ARG A 121 -33.43 3.50 9.19
C ARG A 121 -31.93 3.28 9.00
N GLU A 122 -31.37 2.33 9.72
CA GLU A 122 -29.95 1.96 9.67
C GLU A 122 -29.76 0.48 9.35
N PRO A 123 -28.58 0.05 8.85
CA PRO A 123 -28.26 -1.35 8.61
C PRO A 123 -28.30 -2.20 9.88
N GLY A 124 -28.99 -3.33 9.87
CA GLY A 124 -29.06 -4.24 11.04
C GLY A 124 -27.83 -5.15 11.17
N VAL A 125 -27.08 -5.35 10.09
CA VAL A 125 -25.91 -6.23 10.01
C VAL A 125 -24.73 -5.43 9.46
N GLU A 126 -23.58 -5.53 10.11
CA GLU A 126 -22.37 -4.81 9.71
C GLU A 126 -21.49 -5.63 8.74
N LEU A 127 -20.80 -4.93 7.83
CA LEU A 127 -19.77 -5.48 6.93
C LEU A 127 -20.15 -6.80 6.22
N VAL A 128 -21.36 -6.85 5.67
CA VAL A 128 -21.88 -8.04 4.99
C VAL A 128 -21.07 -8.34 3.73
N THR A 129 -20.31 -9.43 3.77
CA THR A 129 -19.49 -9.94 2.67
C THR A 129 -19.70 -11.45 2.49
N ASN A 130 -19.23 -12.03 1.39
CA ASN A 130 -19.24 -13.49 1.25
C ASN A 130 -18.39 -14.20 2.32
N ALA A 131 -17.29 -13.58 2.77
CA ALA A 131 -16.49 -14.10 3.88
C ALA A 131 -17.30 -14.10 5.18
N TRP A 132 -18.00 -13.01 5.49
CA TRP A 132 -18.92 -12.92 6.63
C TRP A 132 -19.90 -14.09 6.66
N LEU A 133 -20.55 -14.37 5.52
CA LEU A 133 -21.56 -15.43 5.42
C LEU A 133 -20.98 -16.84 5.57
N LYS A 134 -19.75 -17.07 5.09
CA LYS A 134 -19.05 -18.36 5.27
C LYS A 134 -18.72 -18.61 6.74
N LEU A 135 -18.18 -17.62 7.44
CA LEU A 135 -17.89 -17.79 8.86
C LEU A 135 -19.18 -17.94 9.65
N TYR A 136 -20.21 -17.14 9.37
CA TYR A 136 -21.48 -17.25 10.09
C TYR A 136 -22.10 -18.65 9.93
N ASP A 137 -22.08 -19.23 8.72
CA ASP A 137 -22.46 -20.63 8.48
C ASP A 137 -21.64 -21.59 9.37
N ILE A 138 -20.31 -21.46 9.41
CA ILE A 138 -19.43 -22.28 10.25
C ILE A 138 -19.76 -22.14 11.74
N LEU A 139 -19.94 -20.91 12.24
CA LEU A 139 -20.22 -20.62 13.65
C LEU A 139 -21.50 -21.32 14.11
N GLN A 140 -22.55 -21.26 13.29
CA GLN A 140 -23.84 -21.86 13.58
C GLN A 140 -23.81 -23.39 13.43
N THR A 141 -23.17 -23.90 12.36
CA THR A 141 -23.07 -25.34 12.08
C THR A 141 -22.29 -26.09 13.18
N TYR A 142 -21.17 -25.52 13.63
CA TYR A 142 -20.30 -26.13 14.65
C TYR A 142 -20.60 -25.67 16.08
N LYS A 143 -21.61 -24.82 16.27
CA LYS A 143 -21.96 -24.23 17.56
C LYS A 143 -20.73 -23.68 18.29
N VAL A 144 -19.90 -22.93 17.55
CA VAL A 144 -18.56 -22.50 18.00
C VAL A 144 -18.64 -21.74 19.33
N LEU A 145 -19.62 -20.85 19.47
CA LEU A 145 -19.82 -20.07 20.69
C LEU A 145 -20.20 -20.94 21.90
N ASP A 146 -21.04 -21.96 21.74
CA ASP A 146 -21.38 -22.90 22.83
C ASP A 146 -20.15 -23.67 23.30
N ALA A 147 -19.27 -24.03 22.36
CA ALA A 147 -18.07 -24.80 22.67
C ALA A 147 -17.00 -24.00 23.41
N VAL A 148 -16.89 -22.68 23.17
CA VAL A 148 -15.86 -21.84 23.83
C VAL A 148 -16.38 -21.04 25.02
N LYS A 149 -17.66 -20.70 25.04
CA LYS A 149 -18.32 -19.88 26.07
C LYS A 149 -19.78 -20.34 26.24
N PRO A 150 -20.03 -21.50 26.89
CA PRO A 150 -21.37 -22.08 27.00
C PRO A 150 -22.39 -21.18 27.71
N ASP A 151 -21.94 -20.39 28.69
CA ASP A 151 -22.79 -19.49 29.48
C ASP A 151 -22.93 -18.08 28.87
N LEU A 152 -22.64 -17.91 27.58
CA LEU A 152 -22.70 -16.60 26.90
C LEU A 152 -24.11 -15.98 26.98
N ASP A 153 -25.16 -16.80 26.83
CA ASP A 153 -26.55 -16.33 26.83
C ASP A 153 -26.98 -15.82 28.20
N THR A 154 -26.54 -16.46 29.29
CA THR A 154 -26.98 -16.19 30.66
C THR A 154 -26.08 -15.18 31.37
N GLU A 155 -24.76 -15.31 31.24
CA GLU A 155 -23.78 -14.52 31.99
C GLU A 155 -23.07 -13.46 31.12
N GLY A 156 -23.18 -13.55 29.79
CA GLY A 156 -22.40 -12.73 28.88
C GLY A 156 -20.90 -13.01 29.00
N GLY A 157 -20.10 -11.95 29.09
CA GLY A 157 -18.65 -12.01 29.23
C GLY A 157 -17.88 -11.77 27.93
N VAL A 158 -16.58 -12.06 27.95
CA VAL A 158 -15.65 -11.71 26.87
C VAL A 158 -15.22 -12.95 26.09
N VAL A 159 -15.47 -12.95 24.79
CA VAL A 159 -14.88 -13.90 23.83
C VAL A 159 -13.64 -13.27 23.23
N ARG A 160 -12.51 -13.98 23.26
CA ARG A 160 -11.23 -13.51 22.73
C ARG A 160 -10.91 -14.20 21.41
N SER A 161 -10.61 -13.41 20.38
CA SER A 161 -10.27 -13.97 19.07
C SER A 161 -9.01 -13.37 18.46
N PHE A 162 -8.37 -14.14 17.59
CA PHE A 162 -7.32 -13.65 16.71
C PHE A 162 -7.62 -14.02 15.26
N HIS A 163 -7.42 -13.08 14.35
CA HIS A 163 -7.75 -13.27 12.93
C HIS A 163 -6.52 -13.04 12.05
N ILE A 164 -6.18 -14.03 11.22
CA ILE A 164 -4.98 -14.05 10.39
C ILE A 164 -5.38 -13.89 8.92
N SER A 165 -4.72 -12.98 8.21
CA SER A 165 -5.00 -12.63 6.81
C SER A 165 -6.44 -12.15 6.61
N GLU A 166 -6.90 -11.28 7.50
CA GLU A 166 -8.33 -11.04 7.72
C GLU A 166 -8.95 -9.90 6.92
N CYS A 167 -8.16 -8.97 6.34
CA CYS A 167 -8.76 -7.86 5.59
C CYS A 167 -9.75 -8.39 4.53
N PRO A 168 -10.94 -7.77 4.37
CA PRO A 168 -11.39 -6.52 4.99
C PRO A 168 -12.01 -6.65 6.40
N GLY A 169 -12.08 -7.83 7.00
CA GLY A 169 -12.65 -8.03 8.34
C GLY A 169 -14.00 -8.74 8.40
N GLY A 170 -14.38 -9.45 7.34
CA GLY A 170 -15.68 -10.13 7.26
C GLY A 170 -15.89 -11.18 8.35
N PHE A 171 -14.84 -11.92 8.73
CA PHE A 171 -14.91 -12.93 9.78
C PHE A 171 -14.97 -12.27 11.17
N ILE A 172 -14.22 -11.20 11.41
CA ILE A 172 -14.34 -10.44 12.67
C ILE A 172 -15.78 -9.92 12.86
N ALA A 173 -16.34 -9.30 11.82
CA ALA A 173 -17.70 -8.78 11.84
C ALA A 173 -18.76 -9.88 12.03
N ALA A 174 -18.59 -11.04 11.39
CA ALA A 174 -19.50 -12.18 11.58
C ALA A 174 -19.46 -12.73 13.01
N LEU A 175 -18.26 -12.82 13.60
CA LEU A 175 -18.10 -13.26 14.98
C LEU A 175 -18.69 -12.26 15.97
N ASN A 176 -18.44 -10.95 15.79
CA ASN A 176 -19.05 -9.90 16.62
C ASN A 176 -20.58 -9.99 16.53
N HIS A 177 -21.12 -10.09 15.32
CA HIS A 177 -22.55 -10.20 15.11
C HIS A 177 -23.14 -11.44 15.80
N ALA A 178 -22.52 -12.62 15.66
CA ALA A 178 -22.98 -13.85 16.30
C ALA A 178 -22.98 -13.74 17.84
N ILE A 179 -22.00 -13.06 18.44
CA ILE A 179 -21.93 -12.81 19.88
C ILE A 179 -23.05 -11.85 20.31
N LYS A 180 -23.15 -10.70 19.64
CA LYS A 180 -24.09 -9.62 19.98
C LYS A 180 -25.55 -10.01 19.77
N GLN A 181 -25.82 -10.87 18.80
CA GLN A 181 -27.17 -11.42 18.60
C GLN A 181 -27.59 -12.35 19.73
N ARG A 182 -26.65 -13.08 20.35
CA ARG A 182 -26.92 -13.96 21.48
C ARG A 182 -27.05 -13.18 22.78
N ASN A 183 -26.12 -12.27 23.03
CA ASN A 183 -26.12 -11.40 24.20
C ASN A 183 -25.46 -10.06 23.86
N SER A 184 -26.24 -8.97 23.89
CA SER A 184 -25.74 -7.63 23.56
C SER A 184 -24.69 -7.11 24.55
N LEU A 185 -24.71 -7.61 25.80
CA LEU A 185 -23.75 -7.28 26.85
C LEU A 185 -22.44 -8.07 26.74
N ALA A 186 -22.39 -9.15 25.96
CA ALA A 186 -21.17 -9.89 25.73
C ALA A 186 -20.21 -9.10 24.82
N GLU A 187 -18.91 -9.22 25.03
CA GLU A 187 -17.89 -8.46 24.31
C GLU A 187 -16.99 -9.35 23.46
N LEU A 188 -16.60 -8.86 22.28
CA LEU A 188 -15.56 -9.44 21.46
C LEU A 188 -14.25 -8.67 21.69
N ALA A 189 -13.29 -9.28 22.37
CA ALA A 189 -11.94 -8.77 22.47
C ALA A 189 -11.06 -9.41 21.38
N TRP A 190 -10.85 -8.69 20.29
CA TRP A 190 -10.19 -9.23 19.10
C TRP A 190 -8.92 -8.47 18.73
N GLN A 191 -8.00 -9.18 18.09
CA GLN A 191 -6.86 -8.62 17.36
C GLN A 191 -6.71 -9.34 16.03
N ALA A 192 -6.03 -8.70 15.06
CA ALA A 192 -5.85 -9.28 13.75
C ALA A 192 -4.50 -8.93 13.13
N ILE A 193 -4.08 -9.71 12.15
CA ILE A 193 -3.03 -9.37 11.19
C ILE A 193 -3.53 -9.61 9.77
N SER A 194 -3.14 -8.74 8.85
CA SER A 194 -3.30 -8.92 7.42
C SER A 194 -2.22 -8.10 6.72
N LEU A 195 -1.97 -8.34 5.44
CA LEU A 195 -1.14 -7.42 4.65
C LEU A 195 -1.67 -5.99 4.83
N ASN A 196 -0.80 -5.10 5.29
CA ASN A 196 -1.16 -3.71 5.55
C ASN A 196 -1.49 -3.04 4.21
N PRO A 197 -2.74 -2.56 4.00
CA PRO A 197 -3.17 -1.98 2.73
C PRO A 197 -2.42 -0.69 2.40
N TYR A 198 -1.77 -0.07 3.39
CA TYR A 198 -1.02 1.15 3.19
C TYR A 198 0.50 0.91 3.08
N HIS A 199 1.00 -0.31 3.28
CA HIS A 199 2.44 -0.59 3.20
C HIS A 199 2.90 -0.80 1.76
N GLU A 200 3.58 0.22 1.21
CA GLU A 200 4.07 0.32 -0.17
C GLU A 200 4.92 -0.88 -0.66
N GLY A 201 5.61 -1.58 0.25
CA GLY A 201 6.41 -2.76 -0.08
C GLY A 201 5.58 -4.01 -0.40
N ASN A 202 4.29 -4.00 -0.08
CA ASN A 202 3.41 -5.12 -0.39
C ASN A 202 3.01 -5.12 -1.87
N SER A 203 2.64 -6.29 -2.38
CA SER A 203 2.15 -6.41 -3.77
C SER A 203 0.69 -5.97 -3.86
N HIS A 204 0.36 -5.05 -4.79
CA HIS A 204 -1.02 -4.66 -5.08
C HIS A 204 -1.88 -5.81 -5.63
N GLY A 205 -1.25 -6.85 -6.22
CA GLY A 205 -1.95 -8.06 -6.66
C GLY A 205 -2.30 -9.02 -5.52
N LYS A 206 -1.81 -8.76 -4.30
CA LYS A 206 -2.09 -9.58 -3.10
C LYS A 206 -2.83 -8.79 -2.02
N CYS A 207 -2.57 -7.50 -1.89
CA CYS A 207 -3.28 -6.65 -0.95
C CYS A 207 -4.70 -6.36 -1.42
N LEU A 208 -5.61 -6.32 -0.46
CA LEU A 208 -6.97 -5.85 -0.67
C LEU A 208 -7.01 -4.33 -0.52
N ALA A 209 -7.85 -3.69 -1.32
CA ALA A 209 -8.00 -2.22 -1.31
C ALA A 209 -8.99 -1.76 -0.21
N GLU A 210 -9.82 -2.68 0.25
CA GLU A 210 -10.79 -2.53 1.30
C GLU A 210 -10.09 -2.37 2.67
N ASP A 211 -10.25 -1.21 3.29
CA ASP A 211 -9.48 -0.77 4.44
C ASP A 211 -10.33 -0.22 5.60
N ILE A 212 -11.67 -0.18 5.46
CA ILE A 212 -12.55 0.45 6.46
C ILE A 212 -12.36 -0.09 7.88
N LEU A 213 -12.45 -1.41 8.10
CA LEU A 213 -12.28 -1.96 9.44
C LEU A 213 -10.83 -1.75 9.90
N PHE A 214 -9.86 -1.92 9.01
CA PHE A 214 -8.44 -1.67 9.28
C PHE A 214 -8.21 -0.24 9.79
N ARG A 215 -8.79 0.76 9.13
CA ARG A 215 -8.67 2.17 9.46
C ARG A 215 -9.36 2.52 10.78
N GLU A 216 -10.65 2.18 10.90
CA GLU A 216 -11.49 2.56 12.04
C GLU A 216 -11.05 1.86 13.34
N THR A 217 -10.42 0.70 13.22
CA THR A 217 -9.99 -0.11 14.36
C THR A 217 -8.48 -0.36 14.37
N ALA A 218 -7.68 0.55 13.81
CA ALA A 218 -6.23 0.40 13.60
C ALA A 218 -5.44 -0.13 14.82
N ARG A 219 -5.89 0.14 16.04
CA ARG A 219 -5.27 -0.36 17.28
C ARG A 219 -5.39 -1.88 17.50
N ASN A 220 -6.37 -2.52 16.86
CA ASN A 220 -6.57 -3.97 16.93
C ASN A 220 -5.73 -4.72 15.88
N TRP A 221 -5.13 -4.01 14.92
CA TRP A 221 -4.32 -4.58 13.86
C TRP A 221 -2.84 -4.61 14.26
N LEU A 222 -2.25 -5.81 14.26
CA LEU A 222 -0.84 -6.04 14.52
C LEU A 222 -0.10 -6.14 13.19
N ASN A 223 0.51 -5.03 12.74
CA ASN A 223 1.18 -4.95 11.43
C ASN A 223 2.54 -5.68 11.35
N GLY A 224 2.93 -6.39 12.40
CA GLY A 224 4.24 -7.07 12.47
C GLY A 224 5.39 -6.14 12.85
N ALA A 225 6.61 -6.69 12.82
CA ALA A 225 7.85 -6.01 13.18
C ALA A 225 8.32 -5.00 12.10
N ASP A 226 7.80 -5.13 10.88
CA ASP A 226 8.18 -4.35 9.69
C ASP A 226 7.00 -3.57 9.08
N ASP A 227 5.87 -3.47 9.79
CA ASP A 227 4.63 -2.81 9.36
C ASP A 227 3.97 -3.40 8.08
N SER A 228 4.52 -4.46 7.48
CA SER A 228 3.99 -5.06 6.24
C SER A 228 2.73 -5.88 6.47
N GLY A 229 2.54 -6.40 7.69
CA GLY A 229 1.49 -7.34 8.02
C GLY A 229 1.66 -8.72 7.34
N ASN A 230 2.83 -8.99 6.75
CA ASN A 230 3.09 -10.25 6.07
C ASN A 230 3.41 -11.37 7.07
N VAL A 231 2.44 -12.26 7.29
CA VAL A 231 2.59 -13.39 8.23
C VAL A 231 3.61 -14.44 7.75
N THR A 232 4.01 -14.46 6.47
CA THR A 232 5.06 -15.38 5.98
C THR A 232 6.47 -14.98 6.41
N ARG A 233 6.61 -13.90 7.19
CA ARG A 233 7.85 -13.50 7.86
C ARG A 233 7.85 -13.98 9.31
N THR A 234 8.84 -14.79 9.68
CA THR A 234 8.99 -15.34 11.05
C THR A 234 8.99 -14.23 12.10
N LEU A 235 9.67 -13.11 11.85
CA LEU A 235 9.71 -11.97 12.77
C LEU A 235 8.33 -11.35 13.03
N ASN A 236 7.42 -11.38 12.05
CA ASN A 236 6.06 -10.88 12.23
C ASN A 236 5.23 -11.82 13.10
N ILE A 237 5.40 -13.14 12.94
CA ILE A 237 4.78 -14.14 13.83
C ILE A 237 5.30 -13.99 15.27
N GLU A 238 6.62 -13.86 15.44
CA GLU A 238 7.23 -13.68 16.76
C GLU A 238 6.78 -12.39 17.43
N TYR A 239 6.66 -11.30 16.67
CA TYR A 239 6.11 -10.03 17.14
C TYR A 239 4.68 -10.19 17.69
N ILE A 240 3.82 -10.91 16.98
CA ILE A 240 2.45 -11.19 17.44
C ILE A 240 2.49 -12.01 18.74
N TRP A 241 3.28 -13.09 18.78
CA TRP A 241 3.38 -13.94 19.96
C TRP A 241 3.90 -13.18 21.18
N ASP A 242 4.87 -12.29 21.00
CA ASP A 242 5.41 -11.42 22.05
C ASP A 242 4.41 -10.39 22.56
N ARG A 243 3.39 -10.01 21.77
CA ARG A 243 2.32 -9.10 22.18
C ARG A 243 1.18 -9.79 22.91
N ILE A 244 0.91 -11.06 22.58
CA ILE A 244 -0.30 -11.78 23.03
C ILE A 244 0.03 -12.89 24.03
N SER A 245 0.94 -13.78 23.65
CA SER A 245 1.09 -15.11 24.26
C SER A 245 2.35 -15.29 25.12
N ARG A 246 3.32 -14.38 25.02
CA ARG A 246 4.61 -14.48 25.73
C ARG A 246 4.82 -13.28 26.67
N PRO A 247 5.49 -13.48 27.82
CA PRO A 247 6.02 -12.36 28.60
C PRO A 247 7.05 -11.63 27.73
N SER A 248 6.67 -10.44 27.25
CA SER A 248 7.42 -9.74 26.21
C SER A 248 8.81 -9.31 26.70
N ARG A 249 9.82 -9.39 25.82
CA ARG A 249 11.11 -8.68 26.03
C ARG A 249 10.94 -7.16 25.97
N PHE A 250 9.91 -6.69 25.27
CA PHE A 250 9.61 -5.28 24.97
C PHE A 250 8.48 -4.69 25.85
N ASN A 251 7.81 -5.52 26.65
CA ASN A 251 6.66 -5.12 27.48
C ASN A 251 6.60 -5.96 28.77
N LYS A 252 7.53 -5.71 29.69
CA LYS A 252 7.74 -6.49 30.93
C LYS A 252 6.61 -6.42 31.98
N GLY A 253 5.41 -5.91 31.63
CA GLY A 253 4.31 -5.67 32.57
C GLY A 253 2.93 -6.20 32.15
N ARG A 254 2.79 -6.85 30.99
CA ARG A 254 1.50 -7.40 30.52
C ARG A 254 1.47 -8.92 30.65
N SER A 255 0.48 -9.45 31.34
CA SER A 255 0.23 -10.90 31.42
C SER A 255 -0.18 -11.44 30.05
N PRO A 256 0.35 -12.59 29.60
CA PRO A 256 -0.11 -13.26 28.39
C PRO A 256 -1.61 -13.57 28.46
N VAL A 257 -2.33 -13.33 27.36
CA VAL A 257 -3.76 -13.65 27.24
C VAL A 257 -3.97 -14.45 25.97
N LEU A 258 -4.09 -15.77 26.11
CA LEU A 258 -4.38 -16.68 25.00
C LEU A 258 -5.84 -16.52 24.53
N VAL A 259 -6.10 -16.87 23.27
CA VAL A 259 -7.40 -16.63 22.60
C VAL A 259 -8.26 -17.89 22.53
N ASP A 260 -9.58 -17.69 22.51
CA ASP A 260 -10.62 -18.73 22.42
C ASP A 260 -10.82 -19.24 20.99
N ILE A 261 -10.72 -18.34 20.01
CA ILE A 261 -10.98 -18.60 18.60
C ILE A 261 -9.85 -18.01 17.75
N VAL A 262 -9.32 -18.78 16.81
CA VAL A 262 -8.47 -18.26 15.75
C VAL A 262 -9.12 -18.53 14.40
N THR A 263 -9.04 -17.56 13.49
CA THR A 263 -9.43 -17.76 12.08
C THR A 263 -8.28 -17.40 11.16
N ALA A 264 -8.19 -18.10 10.02
CA ALA A 264 -7.24 -17.82 8.95
C ALA A 264 -7.93 -17.98 7.59
N ASP A 265 -8.20 -16.86 6.91
CA ASP A 265 -8.92 -16.82 5.61
C ASP A 265 -8.02 -16.37 4.45
N GLY A 266 -6.69 -16.41 4.62
CA GLY A 266 -5.75 -15.84 3.68
C GLY A 266 -5.67 -16.55 2.33
N SER A 267 -5.62 -15.74 1.27
CA SER A 267 -5.35 -16.16 -0.10
C SER A 267 -4.83 -14.96 -0.89
N PHE A 268 -4.34 -15.21 -2.10
CA PHE A 268 -4.07 -14.17 -3.09
C PHE A 268 -4.45 -14.67 -4.48
N ASP A 269 -4.40 -13.78 -5.47
CA ASP A 269 -4.76 -14.12 -6.84
C ASP A 269 -3.80 -15.16 -7.44
N CYS A 270 -4.36 -16.31 -7.83
CA CYS A 270 -3.65 -17.43 -8.47
C CYS A 270 -4.13 -17.66 -9.91
N GLN A 271 -4.83 -16.70 -10.52
CA GLN A 271 -5.47 -16.87 -11.82
C GLN A 271 -4.49 -17.11 -12.98
N ALA A 272 -3.23 -16.71 -12.86
CA ALA A 272 -2.19 -17.03 -13.84
C ALA A 272 -1.69 -18.49 -13.77
N ASP A 273 -2.02 -19.20 -12.68
CA ASP A 273 -1.66 -20.61 -12.48
C ASP A 273 -2.68 -21.30 -11.54
N PRO A 274 -3.93 -21.46 -11.99
CA PRO A 274 -5.04 -21.89 -11.12
C PRO A 274 -4.89 -23.35 -10.66
N ASN A 275 -4.23 -24.21 -11.45
CA ASN A 275 -4.03 -25.61 -11.10
C ASN A 275 -3.06 -25.78 -9.92
N ASN A 276 -2.11 -24.85 -9.76
CA ASN A 276 -1.13 -24.88 -8.66
C ASN A 276 -1.52 -23.99 -7.46
N GLN A 277 -2.79 -23.58 -7.33
CA GLN A 277 -3.24 -22.73 -6.22
C GLN A 277 -2.82 -23.26 -4.83
N GLU A 278 -2.92 -24.56 -4.62
CA GLU A 278 -2.51 -25.21 -3.37
C GLU A 278 -1.01 -25.02 -3.11
N ALA A 279 -0.16 -25.37 -4.08
CA ALA A 279 1.28 -25.19 -3.97
C ALA A 279 1.66 -23.71 -3.83
N LEU A 280 1.01 -22.79 -4.55
CA LEU A 280 1.28 -21.36 -4.46
C LEU A 280 0.96 -20.80 -3.07
N THR A 281 -0.15 -21.23 -2.47
CA THR A 281 -0.61 -20.73 -1.17
C THR A 281 -0.02 -21.48 0.03
N ALA A 282 0.62 -22.64 -0.16
CA ALA A 282 1.20 -23.46 0.91
C ALA A 282 2.08 -22.68 1.92
N PRO A 283 2.96 -21.74 1.53
CA PRO A 283 3.72 -20.94 2.49
C PRO A 283 2.85 -20.06 3.40
N LEU A 284 1.78 -19.50 2.85
CA LEU A 284 0.81 -18.72 3.64
C LEU A 284 0.06 -19.64 4.61
N LYS A 285 -0.39 -20.82 4.14
CA LYS A 285 -1.08 -21.80 5.00
C LYS A 285 -0.21 -22.26 6.16
N LEU A 286 1.06 -22.59 5.90
CA LEU A 286 2.01 -22.94 6.95
C LEU A 286 2.20 -21.80 7.95
N ALA A 287 2.40 -20.58 7.47
CA ALA A 287 2.57 -19.40 8.33
C ALA A 287 1.36 -19.14 9.22
N GLU A 288 0.14 -19.27 8.68
CA GLU A 288 -1.13 -19.13 9.40
C GLU A 288 -1.28 -20.19 10.49
N VAL A 289 -1.03 -21.46 10.16
CA VAL A 289 -1.07 -22.57 11.13
C VAL A 289 -0.05 -22.34 12.24
N VAL A 290 1.20 -22.02 11.89
CA VAL A 290 2.25 -21.76 12.88
C VAL A 290 1.83 -20.62 13.79
N CYS A 291 1.45 -19.47 13.23
CA CYS A 291 1.01 -18.31 13.99
C CYS A 291 -0.14 -18.66 14.96
N ALA A 292 -1.19 -19.33 14.47
CA ALA A 292 -2.34 -19.74 15.27
C ALA A 292 -1.95 -20.62 16.46
N LEU A 293 -1.09 -21.63 16.25
CA LEU A 293 -0.68 -22.59 17.28
C LEU A 293 0.05 -21.96 18.47
N GLY A 294 0.63 -20.77 18.30
CA GLY A 294 1.25 -20.01 19.40
C GLY A 294 0.30 -19.10 20.18
N LEU A 295 -0.97 -18.97 19.78
CA LEU A 295 -1.91 -17.98 20.34
C LEU A 295 -3.04 -18.60 21.17
N MET A 296 -3.37 -19.86 20.91
CA MET A 296 -4.59 -20.49 21.42
C MET A 296 -4.44 -21.02 22.85
N ARG A 297 -5.50 -20.88 23.65
CA ARG A 297 -5.62 -21.62 24.91
C ARG A 297 -6.05 -23.07 24.66
N VAL A 298 -5.82 -23.95 25.64
CA VAL A 298 -6.41 -25.29 25.61
C VAL A 298 -7.94 -25.18 25.52
N GLY A 299 -8.55 -26.01 24.67
CA GLY A 299 -9.97 -26.00 24.35
C GLY A 299 -10.39 -25.00 23.27
N ALA A 300 -9.48 -24.19 22.73
CA ALA A 300 -9.78 -23.23 21.66
C ALA A 300 -10.18 -23.91 20.34
N ILE A 301 -10.74 -23.11 19.43
CA ILE A 301 -11.16 -23.50 18.09
C ILE A 301 -10.32 -22.76 17.04
N PHE A 302 -9.97 -23.46 15.95
CA PHE A 302 -9.28 -22.88 14.81
C PHE A 302 -10.03 -23.17 13.51
N VAL A 303 -10.27 -22.13 12.71
CA VAL A 303 -10.88 -22.22 11.38
C VAL A 303 -9.87 -21.78 10.34
N LEU A 304 -9.47 -22.68 9.44
CA LEU A 304 -8.45 -22.45 8.42
C LEU A 304 -9.01 -22.66 7.02
N LYS A 305 -8.89 -21.67 6.15
CA LYS A 305 -9.16 -21.84 4.72
C LYS A 305 -8.04 -22.61 4.02
N MET A 306 -8.44 -23.66 3.31
CA MET A 306 -7.61 -24.48 2.43
C MET A 306 -8.23 -24.56 1.02
N PHE A 307 -7.49 -25.16 0.08
CA PHE A 307 -7.94 -25.35 -1.30
C PHE A 307 -8.02 -26.83 -1.64
N THR A 308 -7.52 -27.25 -2.80
CA THR A 308 -7.25 -28.67 -3.04
C THR A 308 -6.30 -29.21 -1.96
N LEU A 309 -6.33 -30.54 -1.81
CA LEU A 309 -5.58 -31.27 -0.78
C LEU A 309 -4.77 -32.38 -1.47
N PHE A 310 -3.93 -32.03 -2.44
CA PHE A 310 -3.14 -32.98 -3.23
C PHE A 310 -1.66 -32.98 -2.88
N GLU A 311 -1.16 -31.95 -2.20
CA GLU A 311 0.26 -31.77 -1.93
C GLU A 311 0.65 -32.29 -0.53
N GLU A 312 1.93 -32.63 -0.39
CA GLU A 312 2.54 -33.07 0.86
C GLU A 312 2.48 -32.00 1.95
N SER A 313 2.49 -30.73 1.54
CA SER A 313 2.35 -29.57 2.42
C SER A 313 0.98 -29.56 3.09
N SER A 314 -0.10 -29.81 2.35
CA SER A 314 -1.45 -29.98 2.89
C SER A 314 -1.56 -31.20 3.80
N LEU A 315 -0.99 -32.34 3.40
CA LEU A 315 -0.95 -33.54 4.25
C LEU A 315 -0.22 -33.26 5.58
N SER A 316 0.90 -32.56 5.52
CA SER A 316 1.68 -32.18 6.70
C SER A 316 0.90 -31.23 7.61
N ILE A 317 0.22 -30.23 7.04
CA ILE A 317 -0.63 -29.31 7.79
C ILE A 317 -1.79 -30.06 8.46
N MET A 318 -2.48 -30.94 7.74
CA MET A 318 -3.58 -31.74 8.29
C MET A 318 -3.09 -32.68 9.40
N ALA A 319 -1.89 -33.27 9.26
CA ALA A 319 -1.28 -34.09 10.30
C ALA A 319 -0.93 -33.25 11.54
N LEU A 320 -0.33 -32.06 11.37
CA LEU A 320 -0.04 -31.13 12.46
C LEU A 320 -1.31 -30.72 13.23
N LEU A 321 -2.39 -30.42 12.51
CA LEU A 321 -3.68 -30.08 13.13
C LEU A 321 -4.25 -31.29 13.90
N ASN A 322 -4.20 -32.50 13.33
CA ASN A 322 -4.64 -33.73 14.02
C ASN A 322 -3.74 -34.14 15.20
N MET A 323 -2.52 -33.60 15.31
CA MET A 323 -1.70 -33.75 16.52
C MET A 323 -2.13 -32.78 17.62
N CYS A 324 -2.68 -31.63 17.25
CA CYS A 324 -2.89 -30.49 18.14
C CYS A 324 -4.35 -30.32 18.59
N PHE A 325 -5.32 -30.93 17.93
CA PHE A 325 -6.75 -30.79 18.22
C PHE A 325 -7.40 -32.15 18.50
N LYS A 326 -8.56 -32.16 19.17
CA LYS A 326 -9.30 -33.41 19.40
C LYS A 326 -10.10 -33.85 18.17
N THR A 327 -10.63 -32.88 17.43
CA THR A 327 -11.46 -33.13 16.26
C THR A 327 -11.02 -32.18 15.15
N VAL A 328 -10.80 -32.74 13.96
CA VAL A 328 -10.44 -31.99 12.75
C VAL A 328 -11.37 -32.43 11.64
N GLU A 329 -12.06 -31.45 11.05
CA GLU A 329 -12.99 -31.68 9.95
C GLU A 329 -12.65 -30.78 8.77
N VAL A 330 -12.89 -31.26 7.54
CA VAL A 330 -12.88 -30.42 6.35
C VAL A 330 -14.32 -30.18 5.94
N TYR A 331 -14.72 -28.92 5.82
CA TYR A 331 -16.07 -28.48 5.55
C TYR A 331 -16.12 -27.52 4.36
N LYS A 332 -17.08 -27.68 3.46
CA LYS A 332 -17.39 -26.68 2.42
C LYS A 332 -18.72 -25.98 2.77
N PRO A 333 -18.67 -24.76 3.36
CA PRO A 333 -19.85 -23.98 3.68
C PRO A 333 -20.76 -23.78 2.48
N HIS A 334 -22.05 -23.54 2.70
CA HIS A 334 -23.00 -23.27 1.62
C HIS A 334 -22.53 -22.09 0.76
N MET A 335 -22.00 -21.07 1.43
CA MET A 335 -21.57 -19.80 0.86
C MET A 335 -20.21 -19.88 0.15
N SER A 336 -19.59 -21.06 0.10
CA SER A 336 -18.44 -21.34 -0.75
C SER A 336 -18.91 -21.92 -2.08
N LYS A 337 -18.55 -21.25 -3.19
CA LYS A 337 -18.95 -21.66 -4.54
C LYS A 337 -18.63 -23.13 -4.81
N ALA A 338 -19.61 -23.88 -5.32
CA ALA A 338 -19.47 -25.32 -5.54
C ALA A 338 -18.37 -25.69 -6.54
N ASN A 339 -18.10 -24.82 -7.51
CA ASN A 339 -17.08 -25.01 -8.55
C ASN A 339 -15.68 -24.50 -8.15
N SER A 340 -15.51 -23.94 -6.95
CA SER A 340 -14.21 -23.53 -6.41
C SER A 340 -13.59 -24.62 -5.55
N SER A 341 -12.26 -24.59 -5.45
CA SER A 341 -11.47 -25.51 -4.61
C SER A 341 -11.52 -25.16 -3.13
N GLU A 342 -12.13 -24.04 -2.75
CA GLU A 342 -12.11 -23.53 -1.38
C GLU A 342 -12.88 -24.48 -0.44
N VAL A 343 -12.21 -24.83 0.66
CA VAL A 343 -12.76 -25.59 1.80
C VAL A 343 -12.21 -24.99 3.10
N TYR A 344 -12.84 -25.32 4.22
CA TYR A 344 -12.42 -24.86 5.55
C TYR A 344 -12.12 -26.05 6.44
N VAL A 345 -10.94 -26.06 7.04
CA VAL A 345 -10.57 -26.99 8.10
C VAL A 345 -11.06 -26.41 9.42
N VAL A 346 -11.97 -27.10 10.09
CA VAL A 346 -12.52 -26.73 11.39
C VAL A 346 -11.91 -27.63 12.45
N CYS A 347 -11.08 -27.04 13.31
CA CYS A 347 -10.35 -27.74 14.36
C CYS A 347 -10.96 -27.41 15.72
N MET A 348 -11.45 -28.41 16.43
CA MET A 348 -12.14 -28.25 17.71
C MET A 348 -11.31 -28.79 18.86
N HIS A 349 -11.37 -28.07 19.99
CA HIS A 349 -10.73 -28.43 21.26
C HIS A 349 -9.21 -28.60 21.16
N PHE A 350 -8.49 -27.47 21.02
CA PHE A 350 -7.03 -27.45 21.03
C PHE A 350 -6.44 -28.12 22.28
N ASN A 351 -5.49 -29.03 22.10
CA ASN A 351 -4.79 -29.76 23.17
C ASN A 351 -3.41 -29.17 23.51
N GLY A 352 -2.91 -28.24 22.70
CA GLY A 352 -1.58 -27.66 22.84
C GLY A 352 -0.57 -28.19 21.82
N ILE A 353 0.55 -27.48 21.69
CA ILE A 353 1.70 -27.87 20.88
C ILE A 353 2.97 -27.88 21.74
N THR A 354 3.89 -28.81 21.47
CA THR A 354 5.19 -28.82 22.17
C THR A 354 6.04 -27.64 21.74
N SER A 355 6.74 -27.01 22.70
CA SER A 355 7.58 -25.83 22.44
C SER A 355 8.68 -26.09 21.39
N VAL A 356 9.16 -27.34 21.29
CA VAL A 356 10.21 -27.68 20.32
C VAL A 356 9.68 -27.77 18.89
N LEU A 357 8.49 -28.36 18.70
CA LEU A 357 7.86 -28.44 17.39
C LEU A 357 7.45 -27.05 16.90
N LEU A 358 6.81 -26.24 17.77
CA LEU A 358 6.43 -24.87 17.41
C LEU A 358 7.65 -24.02 17.02
N CYS A 359 8.76 -24.15 17.76
CA CYS A 359 10.00 -23.45 17.45
C CYS A 359 10.62 -23.92 16.13
N ALA A 360 10.66 -25.23 15.87
CA ALA A 360 11.17 -25.78 14.62
C ALA A 360 10.34 -25.31 13.41
N LEU A 361 9.00 -25.36 13.51
CA LEU A 361 8.10 -24.87 12.47
C LEU A 361 8.27 -23.36 12.22
N CYS A 362 8.37 -22.56 13.28
CA CYS A 362 8.54 -21.11 13.17
C CYS A 362 9.85 -20.72 12.45
N LYS A 363 10.94 -21.46 12.70
CA LYS A 363 12.24 -21.25 12.06
C LYS A 363 12.22 -21.47 10.54
N ILE A 364 11.35 -22.35 10.04
CA ILE A 364 11.28 -22.67 8.61
C ILE A 364 10.32 -21.77 7.84
N VAL A 365 9.43 -21.01 8.48
CA VAL A 365 8.37 -20.24 7.79
C VAL A 365 8.92 -19.34 6.68
N SER A 366 9.91 -18.50 6.98
CA SER A 366 10.47 -17.59 5.98
C SER A 366 11.30 -18.30 4.91
N GLU A 367 12.06 -19.33 5.27
CA GLU A 367 12.81 -20.16 4.31
C GLU A 367 11.85 -20.87 3.33
N TYR A 368 10.75 -21.42 3.86
CA TYR A 368 9.71 -22.10 3.08
C TYR A 368 8.96 -21.16 2.14
N ALA A 369 8.81 -19.89 2.52
CA ALA A 369 8.21 -18.86 1.68
C ALA A 369 9.16 -18.33 0.59
N ALA A 370 10.46 -18.27 0.86
CA ALA A 370 11.45 -17.75 -0.08
C ALA A 370 11.89 -18.78 -1.15
N ASN A 371 11.88 -20.07 -0.82
CA ASN A 371 12.40 -21.11 -1.69
C ASN A 371 11.35 -21.65 -2.67
N HIS A 372 11.72 -21.74 -3.95
CA HIS A 372 10.90 -22.39 -4.99
C HIS A 372 10.88 -23.91 -4.84
N HIS A 373 12.02 -24.52 -4.52
CA HIS A 373 12.14 -25.96 -4.24
C HIS A 373 11.94 -26.21 -2.75
N ARG A 374 10.68 -26.46 -2.37
CA ARG A 374 10.33 -26.63 -0.96
C ARG A 374 10.70 -28.02 -0.46
N ARG A 375 11.13 -28.07 0.80
CA ARG A 375 11.31 -29.30 1.57
C ARG A 375 9.98 -29.70 2.20
N ALA A 376 9.78 -30.99 2.49
CA ALA A 376 8.58 -31.41 3.20
C ALA A 376 8.53 -30.80 4.61
N ILE A 377 7.35 -30.31 5.02
CA ILE A 377 7.15 -29.72 6.36
C ILE A 377 7.38 -30.79 7.42
N LEU A 378 6.76 -31.96 7.25
CA LEU A 378 6.99 -33.15 8.05
C LEU A 378 7.63 -34.27 7.19
N PRO A 379 8.53 -35.09 7.76
CA PRO A 379 9.02 -36.29 7.08
C PRO A 379 7.88 -37.26 6.73
N ARG A 380 8.03 -37.97 5.60
CA ARG A 380 7.04 -38.96 5.12
C ARG A 380 6.75 -40.03 6.16
N GLU A 381 7.80 -40.59 6.76
CA GLU A 381 7.78 -41.65 7.78
C GLU A 381 7.03 -41.26 9.06
N TRP A 382 6.91 -39.96 9.35
CA TRP A 382 6.16 -39.51 10.52
C TRP A 382 4.66 -39.67 10.32
N VAL A 383 4.16 -39.57 9.10
CA VAL A 383 2.72 -39.64 8.83
C VAL A 383 2.26 -41.10 8.77
N PRO A 384 1.34 -41.55 9.64
CA PRO A 384 0.81 -42.91 9.57
C PRO A 384 0.09 -43.21 8.26
N SER A 385 0.22 -44.44 7.75
CA SER A 385 -0.46 -44.87 6.52
C SER A 385 -1.99 -44.77 6.64
N SER A 386 -2.56 -45.11 7.80
CA SER A 386 -3.99 -44.97 8.05
C SER A 386 -4.47 -43.52 7.89
N PHE A 387 -3.75 -42.56 8.47
CA PHE A 387 -4.08 -41.15 8.35
C PHE A 387 -3.89 -40.63 6.92
N ARG A 388 -2.84 -41.12 6.21
CA ARG A 388 -2.66 -40.83 4.79
C ARG A 388 -3.86 -41.30 3.97
N THR A 389 -4.40 -42.49 4.24
CA THR A 389 -5.60 -43.00 3.57
C THR A 389 -6.80 -42.08 3.80
N GLU A 390 -7.08 -41.68 5.05
CA GLU A 390 -8.16 -40.73 5.36
C GLU A 390 -7.99 -39.39 4.61
N PHE A 391 -6.75 -38.90 4.51
CA PHE A 391 -6.44 -37.68 3.75
C PHE A 391 -6.73 -37.83 2.26
N VAL A 392 -6.34 -38.96 1.66
CA VAL A 392 -6.60 -39.27 0.25
C VAL A 392 -8.09 -39.36 -0.03
N GLU A 393 -8.86 -40.01 0.83
CA GLU A 393 -10.32 -40.10 0.74
C GLU A 393 -10.97 -38.71 0.81
N CYS A 394 -10.58 -37.89 1.79
CA CYS A 394 -11.04 -36.51 1.93
C CYS A 394 -10.76 -35.69 0.67
N ALA A 395 -9.51 -35.70 0.19
CA ALA A 395 -9.09 -34.96 -1.00
C ALA A 395 -9.88 -35.38 -2.24
N THR A 396 -10.09 -36.69 -2.41
CA THR A 396 -10.83 -37.28 -3.53
C THR A 396 -12.30 -36.88 -3.50
N MET A 397 -12.94 -36.93 -2.32
CA MET A 397 -14.33 -36.51 -2.14
C MET A 397 -14.57 -35.07 -2.61
N PHE A 398 -13.76 -34.12 -2.12
CA PHE A 398 -13.93 -32.71 -2.48
C PHE A 398 -13.59 -32.41 -3.94
N ALA A 399 -12.58 -33.07 -4.51
CA ALA A 399 -12.26 -32.97 -5.93
C ALA A 399 -13.42 -33.45 -6.80
N GLN A 400 -14.03 -34.60 -6.47
CA GLN A 400 -15.18 -35.13 -7.20
C GLN A 400 -16.40 -34.19 -7.13
N LEU A 401 -16.67 -33.59 -5.96
CA LEU A 401 -17.74 -32.59 -5.82
C LEU A 401 -17.50 -31.38 -6.73
N GLN A 402 -16.27 -30.89 -6.80
CA GLN A 402 -15.90 -29.77 -7.69
C GLN A 402 -16.07 -30.17 -9.16
N CYS A 403 -15.61 -31.35 -9.56
CA CYS A 403 -15.72 -31.84 -10.94
C CYS A 403 -17.17 -31.97 -11.40
N ARG A 404 -18.08 -32.48 -10.55
CA ARG A 404 -19.52 -32.53 -10.84
C ARG A 404 -20.08 -31.12 -11.08
N SER A 405 -19.72 -30.16 -10.22
CA SER A 405 -20.19 -28.78 -10.34
C SER A 405 -19.63 -28.08 -11.60
N LEU A 406 -18.35 -28.29 -11.93
CA LEU A 406 -17.71 -27.71 -13.12
C LEU A 406 -18.32 -28.27 -14.40
N ARG A 407 -18.46 -29.59 -14.53
CA ARG A 407 -19.10 -30.22 -15.71
C ARG A 407 -20.52 -29.70 -15.93
N SER A 408 -21.31 -29.57 -14.85
CA SER A 408 -22.66 -29.01 -14.93
C SER A 408 -22.68 -27.54 -15.37
N ALA A 409 -21.75 -26.72 -14.87
CA ALA A 409 -21.65 -25.33 -15.27
C ALA A 409 -21.20 -25.18 -16.74
N MET A 410 -20.22 -25.97 -17.17
CA MET A 410 -19.72 -25.96 -18.54
C MET A 410 -20.77 -26.41 -19.55
N ALA A 411 -21.54 -27.47 -19.25
CA ALA A 411 -22.60 -27.95 -20.12
C ALA A 411 -23.68 -26.89 -20.39
N GLN A 412 -23.90 -25.96 -19.44
CA GLN A 412 -24.88 -24.88 -19.56
C GLN A 412 -24.28 -23.57 -20.11
N PHE A 413 -22.96 -23.49 -20.32
CA PHE A 413 -22.32 -22.26 -20.78
C PHE A 413 -22.84 -21.89 -22.18
N LEU A 414 -23.30 -20.64 -22.34
CA LEU A 414 -23.93 -20.11 -23.56
C LEU A 414 -25.27 -20.77 -23.95
N GLN A 415 -25.85 -21.65 -23.12
CA GLN A 415 -27.13 -22.33 -23.39
C GLN A 415 -28.30 -21.85 -22.52
N VAL A 416 -28.07 -20.91 -21.60
CA VAL A 416 -29.11 -20.45 -20.66
C VAL A 416 -30.11 -19.53 -21.38
N THR A 417 -31.39 -19.93 -21.40
CA THR A 417 -32.47 -19.19 -22.08
C THR A 417 -33.50 -18.56 -21.14
N ASP A 418 -33.65 -19.05 -19.89
CA ASP A 418 -34.55 -18.48 -18.88
C ASP A 418 -33.83 -18.17 -17.56
N GLU A 419 -33.44 -16.91 -17.37
CA GLU A 419 -32.79 -16.45 -16.13
C GLU A 419 -33.74 -16.39 -14.92
N ASN A 420 -35.06 -16.25 -15.14
CA ASN A 420 -36.02 -16.01 -14.06
C ASN A 420 -36.10 -17.18 -13.08
N ALA A 421 -36.03 -18.41 -13.59
CA ALA A 421 -36.00 -19.62 -12.78
C ALA A 421 -34.81 -19.64 -11.80
N PHE A 422 -33.62 -19.19 -12.24
CA PHE A 422 -32.43 -19.09 -11.37
C PHE A 422 -32.63 -18.04 -10.28
N TYR A 423 -33.13 -16.86 -10.62
CA TYR A 423 -33.41 -15.81 -9.63
C TYR A 423 -34.47 -16.22 -8.61
N LYS A 424 -35.49 -17.00 -9.00
CA LYS A 424 -36.47 -17.57 -8.05
C LYS A 424 -35.78 -18.48 -7.02
N ARG A 425 -34.97 -19.45 -7.48
CA ARG A 425 -34.22 -20.36 -6.59
C ARG A 425 -33.26 -19.62 -5.66
N LYS A 426 -32.57 -18.59 -6.17
CA LYS A 426 -31.68 -17.75 -5.35
C LYS A 426 -32.42 -17.04 -4.22
N ARG A 427 -33.62 -16.50 -4.50
CA ARG A 427 -34.46 -15.83 -3.48
C ARG A 427 -34.97 -16.83 -2.44
N GLU A 428 -35.38 -18.01 -2.86
CA GLU A 428 -35.82 -19.08 -1.96
C GLU A 428 -34.67 -19.54 -1.05
N PHE A 429 -33.49 -19.81 -1.62
CA PHE A 429 -32.30 -20.18 -0.86
C PHE A 429 -31.94 -19.11 0.18
N ALA A 430 -31.92 -17.84 -0.21
CA ALA A 430 -31.58 -16.75 0.69
C ALA A 430 -32.56 -16.60 1.87
N ARG A 431 -33.87 -16.77 1.62
CA ARG A 431 -34.87 -16.80 2.71
C ARG A 431 -34.66 -17.96 3.66
N LEU A 432 -34.39 -19.16 3.15
CA LEU A 432 -34.11 -20.35 3.96
C LEU A 432 -32.83 -20.18 4.79
N PHE A 433 -31.78 -19.60 4.21
CA PHE A 433 -30.52 -19.36 4.91
C PHE A 433 -30.70 -18.40 6.09
N ILE A 434 -31.37 -17.27 5.86
CA ILE A 434 -31.64 -16.26 6.89
C ILE A 434 -32.53 -16.83 8.00
N SER A 435 -33.57 -17.59 7.65
CA SER A 435 -34.49 -18.15 8.64
C SER A 435 -33.85 -19.26 9.47
N GLN A 436 -33.10 -20.16 8.84
CA GLN A 436 -32.43 -21.27 9.53
C GLN A 436 -31.36 -20.78 10.51
N PHE A 437 -30.51 -19.85 10.08
CA PHE A 437 -29.44 -19.31 10.91
C PHE A 437 -29.86 -18.09 11.73
N LYS A 438 -31.16 -17.75 11.71
CA LYS A 438 -31.82 -16.70 12.50
C LYS A 438 -31.10 -15.36 12.45
N ILE A 439 -30.63 -14.91 11.29
CA ILE A 439 -29.89 -13.66 11.18
C ILE A 439 -30.85 -12.50 11.43
N SER A 440 -30.52 -11.64 12.40
CA SER A 440 -31.36 -10.50 12.80
C SER A 440 -30.52 -9.25 13.05
N ALA A 441 -31.17 -8.09 13.16
CA ALA A 441 -30.46 -6.84 13.41
C ALA A 441 -29.82 -6.83 14.82
N ILE A 442 -28.59 -6.31 14.92
CA ILE A 442 -27.97 -5.95 16.20
C ILE A 442 -28.06 -4.43 16.44
N PRO A 443 -28.02 -3.97 17.71
CA PRO A 443 -27.95 -2.55 18.03
C PRO A 443 -26.75 -1.84 17.39
N SER A 444 -26.89 -0.56 17.05
CA SER A 444 -25.85 0.21 16.34
C SER A 444 -24.59 0.45 17.18
N ASP A 445 -24.74 0.58 18.49
CA ASP A 445 -23.66 0.71 19.47
C ASP A 445 -22.84 -0.59 19.66
N CYS A 446 -23.41 -1.73 19.26
CA CYS A 446 -22.77 -3.04 19.27
C CYS A 446 -21.90 -3.34 18.03
N ARG A 447 -21.98 -2.50 16.99
CA ARG A 447 -21.17 -2.64 15.76
C ARG A 447 -19.70 -2.29 16.03
N LEU A 448 -18.79 -2.95 15.31
CA LEU A 448 -17.35 -2.66 15.32
C LEU A 448 -17.05 -1.29 14.73
N VAL A 449 -17.78 -0.90 13.68
CA VAL A 449 -17.72 0.43 13.06
C VAL A 449 -19.04 1.14 13.35
N LYS A 450 -19.00 2.12 14.26
CA LYS A 450 -20.20 2.82 14.75
C LYS A 450 -20.76 3.82 13.73
N TYR A 451 -19.88 4.60 13.10
CA TYR A 451 -20.22 5.66 12.14
C TYR A 451 -19.27 5.61 10.95
N ILE A 452 -19.77 5.87 9.76
CA ILE A 452 -18.97 5.90 8.52
C ILE A 452 -18.80 7.36 8.13
N SER A 453 -17.55 7.82 7.98
CA SER A 453 -17.26 9.23 7.71
C SER A 453 -17.36 9.64 6.23
N PHE A 454 -17.58 8.70 5.30
CA PHE A 454 -17.48 8.93 3.83
C PHE A 454 -18.63 8.30 3.01
N SER A 455 -19.68 7.75 3.64
CA SER A 455 -20.89 7.32 2.92
C SER A 455 -22.17 7.53 3.74
N GLU A 456 -23.23 8.03 3.10
CA GLU A 456 -24.59 8.10 3.65
C GLU A 456 -25.32 6.74 3.58
N ASN A 457 -24.73 5.76 2.87
CA ASN A 457 -25.30 4.44 2.62
C ASN A 457 -24.61 3.32 3.41
N THR A 458 -25.35 2.21 3.57
CA THR A 458 -24.91 0.95 4.16
C THR A 458 -23.61 0.42 3.55
N ILE A 459 -22.69 -0.07 4.39
CA ILE A 459 -21.51 -0.82 3.92
C ILE A 459 -21.96 -2.19 3.42
N THR A 460 -22.02 -2.36 2.10
CA THR A 460 -22.19 -3.67 1.48
C THR A 460 -21.03 -3.91 0.52
N GLY A 461 -20.35 -5.04 0.66
CA GLY A 461 -19.32 -5.46 -0.31
C GLY A 461 -18.30 -4.37 -0.68
N LYS A 462 -18.41 -3.86 -1.93
CA LYS A 462 -17.40 -3.05 -2.64
C LYS A 462 -17.14 -1.66 -2.03
N ASP A 463 -17.98 -1.19 -1.11
CA ASP A 463 -17.91 0.17 -0.54
C ASP A 463 -17.08 0.24 0.77
N THR A 464 -16.17 -0.71 0.95
CA THR A 464 -15.32 -0.87 2.15
C THR A 464 -13.94 -0.24 1.99
N SER A 465 -13.65 0.41 0.86
CA SER A 465 -12.40 1.11 0.59
C SER A 465 -12.53 2.62 0.75
N SER A 466 -11.52 3.26 1.34
CA SER A 466 -11.33 4.71 1.37
C SER A 466 -11.13 5.33 -0.02
N LEU A 467 -10.84 4.52 -1.03
CA LEU A 467 -10.77 4.94 -2.44
C LEU A 467 -12.09 4.75 -3.20
N LEU A 468 -13.14 4.27 -2.53
CA LEU A 468 -14.36 3.78 -3.16
C LEU A 468 -14.02 2.72 -4.23
N HIS A 469 -14.82 2.63 -5.29
CA HIS A 469 -14.50 1.77 -6.41
C HIS A 469 -13.36 2.36 -7.25
N VAL A 470 -12.24 1.65 -7.33
CA VAL A 470 -11.14 1.94 -8.25
C VAL A 470 -11.15 0.95 -9.41
N PRO A 471 -10.94 1.42 -10.66
CA PRO A 471 -10.82 0.54 -11.81
C PRO A 471 -9.57 -0.33 -11.69
N LYS A 472 -9.64 -1.55 -12.22
CA LYS A 472 -8.53 -2.52 -12.27
C LYS A 472 -8.37 -3.03 -13.69
N ARG A 473 -7.13 -3.38 -14.06
CA ARG A 473 -6.84 -4.10 -15.30
C ARG A 473 -7.54 -5.46 -15.32
N ILE A 474 -8.11 -5.80 -16.47
CA ILE A 474 -8.72 -7.12 -16.73
C ILE A 474 -7.88 -7.82 -17.78
N LEU A 475 -7.49 -9.07 -17.49
CA LEU A 475 -6.73 -9.93 -18.39
C LEU A 475 -7.58 -11.16 -18.73
N PRO A 476 -8.05 -11.31 -19.98
CA PRO A 476 -9.19 -12.16 -20.32
C PRO A 476 -8.89 -13.67 -20.25
N ASP A 477 -7.76 -14.11 -20.79
CA ASP A 477 -7.37 -15.51 -20.91
C ASP A 477 -6.15 -15.88 -20.04
N LEU A 478 -5.83 -17.17 -19.95
CA LEU A 478 -4.73 -17.65 -19.10
C LEU A 478 -3.33 -17.22 -19.58
N ASP A 479 -3.09 -17.19 -20.89
CA ASP A 479 -1.76 -16.88 -21.43
C ASP A 479 -1.42 -15.41 -21.25
N THR A 480 -2.39 -14.51 -21.44
CA THR A 480 -2.25 -13.09 -21.13
C THR A 480 -1.92 -12.88 -19.64
N ARG A 481 -2.60 -13.59 -18.74
CA ARG A 481 -2.32 -13.54 -17.28
C ARG A 481 -0.93 -14.06 -16.93
N ARG A 482 -0.48 -15.15 -17.54
CA ARG A 482 0.88 -15.70 -17.38
C ARG A 482 1.94 -14.73 -17.86
N ASN A 483 1.75 -14.15 -19.04
CA ASN A 483 2.65 -13.16 -19.62
C ASN A 483 2.78 -11.93 -18.72
N TYR A 484 1.67 -11.43 -18.17
CA TYR A 484 1.69 -10.33 -17.21
C TYR A 484 2.48 -10.69 -15.94
N VAL A 485 2.21 -11.84 -15.31
CA VAL A 485 2.93 -12.27 -14.09
C VAL A 485 4.43 -12.44 -14.35
N LYS A 486 4.81 -12.95 -15.52
CA LYS A 486 6.21 -13.03 -15.94
C LYS A 486 6.84 -11.64 -16.04
N CYS A 487 6.23 -10.73 -16.81
CA CYS A 487 6.70 -9.35 -16.96
C CYS A 487 6.80 -8.63 -15.61
N TYR A 488 5.85 -8.85 -14.70
CA TYR A 488 5.88 -8.28 -13.36
C TYR A 488 7.10 -8.78 -12.57
N LYS A 489 7.39 -10.08 -12.58
CA LYS A 489 8.57 -10.65 -11.90
C LYS A 489 9.87 -10.14 -12.51
N ASP A 490 9.96 -10.08 -13.84
CA ASP A 490 11.14 -9.60 -14.56
C ASP A 490 11.42 -8.12 -14.23
N LEU A 491 10.37 -7.29 -14.15
CA LEU A 491 10.49 -5.90 -13.69
C LEU A 491 11.04 -5.82 -12.27
N GLN A 492 10.47 -6.58 -11.32
CA GLN A 492 10.96 -6.55 -9.93
C GLN A 492 12.42 -6.99 -9.84
N ALA A 493 12.83 -8.02 -10.59
CA ALA A 493 14.21 -8.48 -10.62
C ALA A 493 15.15 -7.40 -11.20
N ARG A 494 14.74 -6.74 -12.29
CA ARG A 494 15.54 -5.68 -12.92
C ARG A 494 15.69 -4.45 -12.02
N ARG A 495 14.66 -4.06 -11.28
CA ARG A 495 14.71 -2.96 -10.30
C ARG A 495 15.69 -3.25 -9.16
N VAL A 496 15.71 -4.50 -8.65
CA VAL A 496 16.71 -4.95 -7.66
C VAL A 496 18.13 -4.88 -8.23
N GLU A 497 18.32 -5.32 -9.48
CA GLU A 497 19.62 -5.25 -10.15
C GLU A 497 20.12 -3.80 -10.27
N LEU A 498 19.28 -2.91 -10.78
CA LEU A 498 19.59 -1.48 -10.89
C LEU A 498 19.92 -0.87 -9.53
N HIS A 499 19.19 -1.24 -8.48
CA HIS A 499 19.50 -0.77 -7.13
C HIS A 499 20.87 -1.25 -6.64
N ARG A 500 21.25 -2.50 -6.91
CA ARG A 500 22.57 -3.05 -6.52
C ARG A 500 23.70 -2.28 -7.19
N GLN A 501 23.60 -2.11 -8.51
CA GLN A 501 24.55 -1.36 -9.33
C GLN A 501 24.68 0.10 -8.84
N TYR A 502 23.56 0.74 -8.50
CA TYR A 502 23.53 2.09 -7.94
C TYR A 502 24.26 2.17 -6.59
N ALA A 503 24.00 1.21 -5.70
CA ALA A 503 24.64 1.16 -4.38
C ALA A 503 26.17 0.99 -4.48
N GLN A 504 26.65 0.34 -5.54
CA GLN A 504 28.07 0.17 -5.83
C GLN A 504 28.70 1.37 -6.57
N LYS A 505 27.90 2.36 -7.00
CA LYS A 505 28.29 3.51 -7.83
C LYS A 505 28.93 3.11 -9.17
N GLU A 506 28.50 1.97 -9.73
CA GLU A 506 29.16 1.33 -10.86
C GLU A 506 28.64 1.80 -12.23
N ASP A 507 27.42 2.35 -12.34
CA ASP A 507 26.79 2.60 -13.65
C ASP A 507 25.93 3.90 -13.71
N PRO A 508 26.15 4.81 -14.69
CA PRO A 508 25.26 5.95 -14.94
C PRO A 508 23.87 5.55 -15.47
N SER A 509 23.64 4.28 -15.83
CA SER A 509 22.38 3.76 -16.35
C SER A 509 21.20 3.88 -15.38
N HIS A 510 21.40 4.28 -14.12
CA HIS A 510 20.32 4.52 -13.16
C HIS A 510 19.56 5.83 -13.38
N PHE A 511 20.10 6.71 -14.24
CA PHE A 511 19.53 8.02 -14.50
C PHE A 511 18.90 8.10 -15.90
N ILE A 512 17.97 9.05 -16.03
CA ILE A 512 17.45 9.55 -17.29
C ILE A 512 17.92 11.00 -17.38
N THR A 513 18.66 11.32 -18.44
CA THR A 513 19.20 12.66 -18.69
C THR A 513 18.75 13.14 -20.07
N LEU A 514 18.46 14.43 -20.22
CA LEU A 514 18.27 15.00 -21.56
C LEU A 514 19.63 15.05 -22.29
N GLY A 515 19.62 14.83 -23.61
CA GLY A 515 20.80 14.95 -24.44
C GLY A 515 20.47 15.50 -25.82
N GLU A 516 21.21 16.51 -26.26
CA GLU A 516 21.00 17.13 -27.58
C GLU A 516 21.24 16.14 -28.73
N GLU A 517 22.28 15.33 -28.60
CA GLU A 517 22.64 14.29 -29.56
C GLU A 517 21.80 13.00 -29.41
N ALA A 518 20.91 12.95 -28.42
CA ALA A 518 20.11 11.75 -28.18
C ALA A 518 19.02 11.61 -29.24
N THR A 519 18.82 10.39 -29.72
CA THR A 519 17.74 10.07 -30.65
C THR A 519 16.65 9.24 -29.96
N SER A 520 15.42 9.37 -30.46
CA SER A 520 14.28 8.58 -29.97
C SER A 520 14.49 7.09 -30.20
N ALA A 521 15.22 6.73 -31.26
CA ALA A 521 15.65 5.36 -31.52
C ALA A 521 16.55 4.82 -30.40
N GLU A 522 17.44 5.62 -29.80
CA GLU A 522 18.29 5.19 -28.69
C GLU A 522 17.54 5.10 -27.37
N PHE A 523 16.58 6.00 -27.15
CA PHE A 523 15.75 6.04 -25.94
C PHE A 523 14.65 4.96 -25.92
N GLY A 524 14.01 4.68 -27.05
CA GLY A 524 12.78 3.88 -27.14
C GLY A 524 12.93 2.41 -27.52
N ARG A 525 14.15 1.87 -27.64
CA ARG A 525 14.42 0.55 -28.28
C ARG A 525 13.52 -0.60 -27.85
N ASP A 526 13.19 -0.68 -26.55
CA ASP A 526 12.51 -1.84 -25.99
C ASP A 526 11.11 -1.54 -25.42
N ILE A 527 10.51 -0.37 -25.72
CA ILE A 527 9.27 0.05 -25.06
C ILE A 527 7.99 -0.23 -25.86
N ALA A 528 8.10 -0.57 -27.15
CA ALA A 528 6.94 -0.73 -28.04
C ALA A 528 5.95 -1.79 -27.53
N ASP A 529 6.45 -2.93 -27.06
CA ASP A 529 5.63 -4.04 -26.55
C ASP A 529 4.96 -3.68 -25.21
N ALA A 530 5.68 -2.97 -24.35
CA ALA A 530 5.15 -2.47 -23.08
C ALA A 530 4.01 -1.46 -23.32
N LEU A 531 4.16 -0.58 -24.30
CA LEU A 531 3.15 0.42 -24.66
C LEU A 531 1.91 -0.22 -25.31
N ARG A 532 2.08 -1.19 -26.21
CA ARG A 532 0.94 -1.93 -26.78
C ARG A 532 0.14 -2.61 -25.68
N PHE A 533 0.82 -3.31 -24.77
CA PHE A 533 0.16 -3.98 -23.63
C PHE A 533 -0.55 -2.99 -22.70
N ALA A 534 0.10 -1.88 -22.34
CA ALA A 534 -0.49 -0.87 -21.46
C ALA A 534 -1.75 -0.24 -22.07
N ASN A 535 -1.75 0.00 -23.38
CA ASN A 535 -2.90 0.56 -24.11
C ASN A 535 -4.03 -0.46 -24.29
N GLU A 536 -3.71 -1.71 -24.60
CA GLU A 536 -4.70 -2.77 -24.80
C GLU A 536 -5.45 -3.12 -23.51
N PHE A 537 -4.74 -3.20 -22.38
CA PHE A 537 -5.29 -3.58 -21.08
C PHE A 537 -5.33 -2.40 -20.09
N LYS A 538 -5.55 -1.20 -20.61
CA LYS A 538 -5.69 0.04 -19.81
C LYS A 538 -6.95 -0.05 -18.94
N PRO A 539 -6.86 0.15 -17.61
CA PRO A 539 -8.05 0.25 -16.77
C PRO A 539 -8.96 1.41 -17.23
N PRO A 540 -10.29 1.29 -17.13
CA PRO A 540 -11.21 2.37 -17.43
C PRO A 540 -11.14 3.43 -16.34
N TYR A 541 -10.27 4.42 -16.51
CA TYR A 541 -10.12 5.51 -15.54
C TYR A 541 -11.42 6.33 -15.42
N PRO A 542 -11.80 6.76 -14.20
CA PRO A 542 -12.85 7.75 -14.04
C PRO A 542 -12.42 9.08 -14.69
N GLN A 543 -13.37 9.99 -14.88
CA GLN A 543 -13.02 11.36 -15.26
C GLN A 543 -12.13 11.97 -14.17
N LEU A 544 -10.91 12.37 -14.56
CA LEU A 544 -9.94 12.98 -13.66
C LEU A 544 -10.01 14.49 -13.79
N ASN A 545 -9.93 15.22 -12.68
CA ASN A 545 -9.94 16.68 -12.70
C ASN A 545 -8.57 17.22 -13.18
N ASP A 546 -8.58 18.12 -14.16
CA ASP A 546 -7.37 18.67 -14.79
C ASP A 546 -6.67 19.78 -13.98
N GLY A 547 -6.93 19.87 -12.68
CA GLY A 547 -6.57 21.03 -11.87
C GLY A 547 -5.75 20.73 -10.62
N THR A 548 -5.59 21.81 -9.85
CA THR A 548 -5.05 21.85 -8.50
C THR A 548 -5.88 21.01 -7.54
N LEU A 549 -5.20 20.36 -6.58
CA LEU A 549 -5.85 19.70 -5.47
C LEU A 549 -5.72 20.52 -4.18
N MET A 550 -6.82 21.11 -3.72
CA MET A 550 -6.91 21.70 -2.37
C MET A 550 -7.16 20.62 -1.32
N LEU A 551 -6.34 20.60 -0.27
CA LEU A 551 -6.41 19.67 0.84
C LEU A 551 -7.15 20.30 2.02
N ASP A 552 -8.48 20.29 1.96
CA ASP A 552 -9.32 20.81 3.02
C ASP A 552 -9.80 19.73 3.99
N LEU A 553 -9.39 19.79 5.26
CA LEU A 553 -9.77 18.84 6.32
C LEU A 553 -11.05 19.33 7.00
N ASP A 554 -12.01 18.42 7.22
CA ASP A 554 -13.15 18.68 8.09
C ASP A 554 -12.69 19.12 9.50
N GLU A 555 -13.38 20.10 10.10
CA GLU A 555 -12.97 20.70 11.37
C GLU A 555 -12.83 19.68 12.52
N ARG A 556 -13.68 18.65 12.54
CA ARG A 556 -13.58 17.59 13.55
C ARG A 556 -12.29 16.81 13.39
N LEU A 557 -11.96 16.40 12.17
CA LEU A 557 -10.73 15.64 11.88
C LEU A 557 -9.49 16.49 12.13
N LEU A 558 -9.53 17.77 11.78
CA LEU A 558 -8.48 18.74 12.09
C LEU A 558 -8.25 18.87 13.60
N SER A 559 -9.33 18.98 14.38
CA SER A 559 -9.28 19.03 15.85
C SER A 559 -8.71 17.75 16.46
N GLU A 560 -9.12 16.58 15.96
CA GLU A 560 -8.58 15.29 16.38
C GLU A 560 -7.09 15.14 16.06
N LEU A 561 -6.65 15.57 14.87
CA LEU A 561 -5.25 15.57 14.48
C LEU A 561 -4.43 16.49 15.38
N ARG A 562 -4.92 17.70 15.67
CA ARG A 562 -4.28 18.64 16.60
C ARG A 562 -4.13 18.02 17.99
N ALA A 563 -5.19 17.39 18.49
CA ALA A 563 -5.17 16.70 19.79
C ALA A 563 -4.19 15.52 19.81
N ASP A 564 -4.13 14.72 18.73
CA ASP A 564 -3.18 13.62 18.60
C ASP A 564 -1.73 14.10 18.59
N MET A 565 -1.46 15.21 17.91
CA MET A 565 -0.14 15.82 17.84
C MET A 565 0.29 16.41 19.19
N LEU A 566 -0.60 17.16 19.84
CA LEU A 566 -0.39 17.69 21.20
C LEU A 566 -0.07 16.58 22.21
N ASN A 567 -0.80 15.45 22.13
CA ASN A 567 -0.61 14.31 23.02
C ASN A 567 0.46 13.30 22.52
N GLN A 568 1.17 13.62 21.44
CA GLN A 568 2.23 12.79 20.84
C GLN A 568 1.82 11.33 20.57
N ARG A 569 0.56 11.09 20.21
CA ARG A 569 0.03 9.73 20.01
C ARG A 569 0.69 9.00 18.83
N TYR A 570 1.32 9.72 17.92
CA TYR A 570 2.10 9.19 16.79
C TYR A 570 3.38 8.46 17.21
N LEU A 571 4.00 8.83 18.34
CA LEU A 571 5.29 8.27 18.76
C LEU A 571 5.20 6.78 19.08
N LYS A 572 4.26 6.39 19.95
CA LYS A 572 4.14 5.01 20.45
C LYS A 572 3.57 4.04 19.40
N ASP A 573 2.77 4.55 18.48
CA ASP A 573 1.99 3.74 17.56
C ASP A 573 2.63 3.60 16.17
N SER A 574 3.51 4.53 15.75
CA SER A 574 3.93 4.59 14.33
C SER A 574 5.43 4.71 14.08
N TRP A 575 6.20 5.37 14.94
CA TRP A 575 7.59 5.72 14.57
C TRP A 575 8.65 4.73 15.02
N PHE A 576 8.39 3.88 16.01
CA PHE A 576 9.36 2.88 16.47
C PHE A 576 9.21 1.49 15.82
N VAL A 577 8.24 1.34 14.91
CA VAL A 577 8.11 0.19 14.02
C VAL A 577 8.70 0.60 12.67
N ALA A 578 10.03 0.51 12.54
CA ALA A 578 10.71 0.90 11.31
C ALA A 578 10.89 -0.30 10.37
N ALA A 579 10.49 -0.10 9.11
CA ALA A 579 10.59 -1.10 8.06
C ALA A 579 11.88 -0.89 7.27
N PRO A 580 12.59 -1.96 6.88
CA PRO A 580 13.56 -1.87 5.79
C PRO A 580 12.76 -1.73 4.49
N LEU A 581 12.50 -0.50 4.05
CA LEU A 581 11.80 -0.23 2.79
C LEU A 581 12.64 0.76 1.99
N GLN A 582 13.06 0.35 0.80
CA GLN A 582 13.79 1.16 -0.20
C GLN A 582 12.92 1.42 -1.43
N ALA A 583 13.33 2.37 -2.28
CA ALA A 583 12.55 2.77 -3.46
C ALA A 583 12.22 1.59 -4.41
N HIS A 584 13.21 0.72 -4.70
CA HIS A 584 13.01 -0.45 -5.56
C HIS A 584 12.08 -1.52 -4.97
N GLU A 585 11.83 -1.46 -3.65
CA GLU A 585 10.91 -2.36 -2.96
C GLU A 585 9.46 -1.86 -3.00
N VAL A 586 9.23 -0.59 -3.36
CA VAL A 586 7.87 -0.03 -3.55
C VAL A 586 7.20 -0.74 -4.72
N ARG A 587 6.10 -1.43 -4.44
CA ARG A 587 5.33 -2.22 -5.41
C ARG A 587 3.91 -1.71 -5.57
N MET A 588 3.48 -0.84 -4.65
CA MET A 588 2.18 -0.22 -4.69
C MET A 588 2.17 1.11 -3.93
N SER A 589 1.16 1.91 -4.21
CA SER A 589 0.78 3.05 -3.38
C SER A 589 -0.74 3.12 -3.29
N HIS A 590 -1.23 3.52 -2.11
CA HIS A 590 -2.65 3.77 -1.89
C HIS A 590 -3.14 5.04 -2.60
N PHE A 591 -2.22 5.89 -3.07
CA PHE A 591 -2.50 7.23 -3.58
C PHE A 591 -2.28 7.34 -5.10
N VAL A 592 -2.23 6.24 -5.85
CA VAL A 592 -2.16 6.23 -7.33
C VAL A 592 -2.70 4.91 -7.88
N CYS A 593 -3.13 4.88 -9.15
CA CYS A 593 -3.47 3.63 -9.83
C CYS A 593 -2.24 2.70 -9.91
N ASN A 594 -2.35 1.52 -9.30
CA ASN A 594 -1.23 0.58 -9.20
C ASN A 594 -0.89 -0.12 -10.53
N ASP A 595 -1.87 -0.31 -11.42
CA ASP A 595 -1.64 -0.81 -12.78
C ASP A 595 -0.80 0.21 -13.57
N LEU A 596 -1.12 1.50 -13.45
CA LEU A 596 -0.38 2.59 -14.09
C LEU A 596 1.02 2.78 -13.48
N LEU A 597 1.15 2.71 -12.16
CA LEU A 597 2.45 2.72 -11.47
C LEU A 597 3.35 1.60 -12.00
N TYR A 598 2.79 0.40 -12.22
CA TYR A 598 3.50 -0.70 -12.86
C TYR A 598 3.93 -0.36 -14.29
N ASP A 599 3.03 0.19 -15.12
CA ASP A 599 3.34 0.50 -16.52
C ASP A 599 4.44 1.57 -16.65
N VAL A 600 4.33 2.66 -15.88
CA VAL A 600 5.36 3.72 -15.83
C VAL A 600 6.69 3.17 -15.35
N SER A 601 6.70 2.38 -14.26
CA SER A 601 7.92 1.75 -13.75
C SER A 601 8.56 0.83 -14.79
N ARG A 602 7.74 0.06 -15.53
CA ARG A 602 8.20 -0.83 -16.59
C ARG A 602 8.81 -0.04 -17.74
N MET A 603 8.16 1.03 -18.20
CA MET A 603 8.69 1.85 -19.30
C MET A 603 10.00 2.52 -18.92
N ARG A 604 10.09 3.20 -17.77
CA ARG A 604 11.35 3.83 -17.31
C ARG A 604 12.51 2.84 -17.18
N THR A 605 12.20 1.59 -16.84
CA THR A 605 13.20 0.51 -16.75
C THR A 605 13.68 0.03 -18.13
N LEU A 606 12.84 0.13 -19.16
CA LEU A 606 13.14 -0.30 -20.54
C LEU A 606 13.75 0.81 -21.41
N CYS A 607 13.55 2.08 -21.08
CA CYS A 607 14.10 3.21 -21.86
C CYS A 607 15.65 3.27 -21.85
N GLY A 608 16.25 3.92 -22.85
CA GLY A 608 17.67 4.31 -22.88
C GLY A 608 18.02 5.40 -21.87
N ALA A 609 19.31 5.67 -21.63
CA ALA A 609 19.79 6.61 -20.57
C ALA A 609 19.65 8.08 -20.94
N ARG A 610 19.65 8.38 -22.24
CA ARG A 610 19.53 9.74 -22.75
C ARG A 610 18.19 9.89 -23.46
N ALA A 611 17.38 10.83 -23.00
CA ALA A 611 16.13 11.20 -23.64
C ALA A 611 16.39 12.34 -24.65
N PRO A 612 15.84 12.24 -25.87
CA PRO A 612 15.86 13.36 -26.83
C PRO A 612 15.03 14.52 -26.31
N ILE A 613 15.39 15.74 -26.69
CA ILE A 613 14.62 16.95 -26.37
C ILE A 613 13.47 17.06 -27.38
N VAL A 614 12.23 16.79 -26.96
CA VAL A 614 11.07 16.72 -27.88
C VAL A 614 9.95 17.69 -27.54
N THR A 615 9.87 18.18 -26.29
CA THR A 615 8.86 19.14 -25.84
C THR A 615 9.44 20.52 -25.55
N ALA A 616 8.58 21.55 -25.53
CA ALA A 616 9.01 22.89 -25.11
C ALA A 616 9.43 22.95 -23.63
N MET A 617 8.92 22.05 -22.78
CA MET A 617 9.33 21.94 -21.39
C MET A 617 10.74 21.36 -21.30
N ASP A 618 11.10 20.39 -22.15
CA ASP A 618 12.47 19.87 -22.23
C ASP A 618 13.44 20.98 -22.65
N ALA A 619 13.07 21.79 -23.65
CA ALA A 619 13.86 22.94 -24.07
C ALA A 619 14.08 23.91 -22.91
N LEU A 620 13.03 24.21 -22.12
CA LEU A 620 13.17 25.04 -20.91
C LEU A 620 14.05 24.38 -19.84
N CYS A 621 13.98 23.07 -19.66
CA CYS A 621 14.83 22.33 -18.72
C CYS A 621 16.32 22.40 -19.09
N VAL A 622 16.65 22.43 -20.38
CA VAL A 622 18.03 22.44 -20.88
C VAL A 622 18.57 23.85 -21.07
N ASP A 623 17.82 24.73 -21.71
CA ASP A 623 18.29 26.06 -22.13
C ASP A 623 17.94 27.16 -21.10
N GLY A 624 17.21 26.83 -20.02
CA GLY A 624 16.96 27.76 -18.91
C GLY A 624 18.24 28.13 -18.17
N ALA A 625 18.40 29.41 -17.79
CA ALA A 625 19.63 29.89 -17.15
C ALA A 625 19.94 29.18 -15.83
N VAL A 626 21.23 29.15 -15.46
CA VAL A 626 21.69 28.80 -14.11
C VAL A 626 22.71 29.85 -13.66
N GLY A 627 22.65 30.26 -12.41
CA GLY A 627 23.68 31.10 -11.80
C GLY A 627 23.91 32.51 -12.37
N GLU A 628 25.18 32.93 -12.57
CA GLU A 628 25.59 34.28 -13.06
C GLU A 628 24.88 34.70 -14.35
N ALA A 629 24.44 33.74 -15.18
CA ALA A 629 23.64 34.00 -16.36
C ALA A 629 22.30 34.71 -16.05
N LEU A 630 21.83 34.66 -14.81
CA LEU A 630 20.64 35.38 -14.33
C LEU A 630 20.87 36.89 -14.12
N SER A 631 22.11 37.37 -14.31
CA SER A 631 22.44 38.80 -14.38
C SER A 631 22.12 39.45 -15.74
N ASP A 632 21.87 38.67 -16.81
CA ASP A 632 21.49 39.18 -18.13
C ASP A 632 19.97 39.04 -18.39
N ILE A 633 19.31 40.16 -18.67
CA ILE A 633 17.85 40.22 -18.86
C ILE A 633 17.40 39.56 -20.18
N ASN A 634 18.35 39.26 -21.07
CA ASN A 634 18.11 38.64 -22.37
C ASN A 634 18.33 37.11 -22.38
N MET A 635 18.66 36.53 -21.22
CA MET A 635 18.77 35.09 -21.03
C MET A 635 17.42 34.48 -20.65
N LEU A 636 17.21 33.21 -21.03
CA LEU A 636 16.00 32.49 -20.63
C LEU A 636 15.96 32.33 -19.10
N PRO A 637 14.80 32.54 -18.46
CA PRO A 637 14.68 32.31 -17.02
C PRO A 637 14.91 30.84 -16.69
N ASN A 638 15.42 30.56 -15.50
CA ASN A 638 15.58 29.18 -15.04
C ASN A 638 14.21 28.51 -14.83
N GLY A 639 14.12 27.20 -15.04
CA GLY A 639 12.85 26.47 -14.98
C GLY A 639 12.11 26.61 -13.64
N GLY A 640 12.83 26.59 -12.51
CA GLY A 640 12.20 26.78 -11.20
C GLY A 640 11.61 28.17 -11.00
N MET A 641 12.24 29.22 -11.56
CA MET A 641 11.71 30.58 -11.56
C MET A 641 10.42 30.68 -12.38
N VAL A 642 10.38 29.99 -13.53
CA VAL A 642 9.16 29.89 -14.35
C VAL A 642 8.05 29.18 -13.59
N ASP A 643 8.36 28.05 -12.94
CA ASP A 643 7.41 27.32 -12.11
C ASP A 643 6.83 28.22 -10.99
N LEU A 644 7.69 28.97 -10.30
CA LEU A 644 7.25 29.93 -9.27
C LEU A 644 6.44 31.10 -9.85
N ALA A 645 6.72 31.55 -11.07
CA ALA A 645 5.92 32.58 -11.73
C ALA A 645 4.50 32.08 -12.06
N VAL A 646 4.37 30.84 -12.56
CA VAL A 646 3.07 30.20 -12.79
C VAL A 646 2.33 30.01 -11.46
N ILE A 647 3.00 29.51 -10.42
CA ILE A 647 2.43 29.38 -9.07
C ILE A 647 1.99 30.75 -8.54
N SER A 648 2.77 31.79 -8.79
CA SER A 648 2.44 33.13 -8.33
C SER A 648 1.20 33.67 -9.03
N GLN A 649 1.08 33.46 -10.34
CA GLN A 649 -0.12 33.84 -11.10
C GLN A 649 -1.40 33.18 -10.55
N CYS A 650 -1.31 31.92 -10.11
CA CYS A 650 -2.47 31.15 -9.68
C CYS A 650 -2.79 31.26 -8.18
N PHE A 651 -1.79 31.44 -7.32
CA PHE A 651 -1.96 31.24 -5.86
C PHE A 651 -1.40 32.36 -4.99
N LEU A 652 -0.39 33.07 -5.44
CA LEU A 652 0.36 34.00 -4.59
C LEU A 652 0.04 35.45 -4.97
N ASP A 653 0.31 36.36 -4.06
CA ASP A 653 0.31 37.79 -4.37
C ASP A 653 1.70 38.33 -4.06
N ILE A 654 2.56 38.40 -5.09
CA ILE A 654 3.96 38.83 -4.93
C ILE A 654 4.05 40.23 -4.33
N ASN A 655 3.09 41.11 -4.63
CA ASN A 655 3.13 42.51 -4.22
C ASN A 655 2.94 42.70 -2.70
N ARG A 656 2.44 41.68 -1.99
CA ARG A 656 2.25 41.74 -0.54
C ARG A 656 3.53 41.40 0.24
N TYR A 657 4.46 40.69 -0.39
CA TYR A 657 5.64 40.16 0.30
C TYR A 657 6.66 41.27 0.57
N LYS A 658 7.17 41.27 1.80
CA LYS A 658 8.17 42.22 2.30
C LYS A 658 9.53 41.56 2.49
N ALA A 659 9.57 40.26 2.73
CA ALA A 659 10.80 39.52 2.93
C ALA A 659 10.65 38.04 2.56
N TYR A 660 11.56 37.53 1.72
CA TYR A 660 11.56 36.12 1.37
C TYR A 660 12.72 35.33 1.98
N LEU A 661 12.54 34.02 2.10
CA LEU A 661 13.59 33.06 2.40
C LEU A 661 13.56 31.94 1.36
N GLU A 662 14.70 31.68 0.73
CA GLU A 662 14.90 30.47 -0.06
C GLU A 662 15.72 29.45 0.74
N ILE A 663 15.18 28.24 0.90
CA ILE A 663 15.86 27.10 1.49
C ILE A 663 16.09 26.07 0.40
N THR A 664 17.33 25.90 -0.04
CA THR A 664 17.61 25.10 -1.24
C THR A 664 18.73 24.10 -1.03
N CYS A 665 18.50 22.90 -1.54
CA CYS A 665 19.55 21.97 -1.89
C CYS A 665 19.36 21.61 -3.35
N ASN A 666 19.37 22.58 -4.28
CA ASN A 666 19.37 22.34 -5.72
C ASN A 666 20.78 22.28 -6.30
N ALA A 667 21.14 21.13 -6.89
CA ALA A 667 22.53 20.85 -7.31
C ALA A 667 22.94 21.71 -8.51
N GLY A 668 21.97 22.15 -9.31
CA GLY A 668 22.17 23.07 -10.43
C GLY A 668 22.12 24.55 -10.05
N GLN A 669 22.03 24.88 -8.75
CA GLN A 669 22.17 26.26 -8.23
C GLN A 669 21.26 27.29 -8.93
N GLN A 670 20.00 26.93 -9.19
CA GLN A 670 19.05 27.77 -9.95
C GLN A 670 18.44 28.93 -9.15
N PHE A 671 18.50 28.90 -7.82
CA PHE A 671 17.91 29.90 -6.90
C PHE A 671 16.57 30.53 -7.35
N PRO A 672 15.48 29.76 -7.52
CA PRO A 672 14.24 30.25 -8.13
C PRO A 672 13.59 31.46 -7.45
N ALA A 673 13.49 31.46 -6.12
CA ALA A 673 12.81 32.52 -5.39
C ALA A 673 13.66 33.79 -5.38
N VAL A 674 14.98 33.65 -5.25
CA VAL A 674 15.93 34.76 -5.41
C VAL A 674 15.78 35.40 -6.78
N SER A 675 15.78 34.57 -7.83
CA SER A 675 15.69 35.02 -9.22
C SER A 675 14.40 35.77 -9.54
N LEU A 676 13.30 35.37 -8.90
CA LEU A 676 11.99 35.99 -9.10
C LEU A 676 11.82 37.25 -8.23
N LEU A 677 12.01 37.14 -6.91
CA LEU A 677 11.57 38.16 -5.96
C LEU A 677 12.51 39.37 -5.91
N LYS A 678 13.80 39.21 -6.23
CA LYS A 678 14.71 40.37 -6.41
C LYS A 678 14.21 41.30 -7.52
N ARG A 679 13.66 40.77 -8.60
CA ARG A 679 13.11 41.55 -9.73
C ARG A 679 11.89 42.38 -9.34
N HIS A 680 11.19 41.97 -8.27
CA HIS A 680 10.07 42.70 -7.68
C HIS A 680 10.49 43.66 -6.56
N GLY A 681 11.80 43.84 -6.32
CA GLY A 681 12.32 44.76 -5.31
C GLY A 681 12.19 44.24 -3.87
N ILE A 682 11.99 42.93 -3.69
CA ILE A 682 11.74 42.34 -2.38
C ILE A 682 13.09 41.84 -1.82
N PRO A 683 13.49 42.24 -0.60
CA PRO A 683 14.70 41.72 0.04
C PRO A 683 14.49 40.29 0.55
N GLY A 684 15.55 39.51 0.66
CA GLY A 684 15.47 38.14 1.16
C GLY A 684 16.76 37.57 1.71
N SER A 685 16.75 36.26 1.93
CA SER A 685 17.87 35.49 2.47
C SER A 685 17.86 34.07 1.93
N ILE A 686 18.99 33.37 2.05
CA ILE A 686 19.18 32.02 1.53
C ILE A 686 19.75 31.11 2.62
N ILE A 687 19.17 29.92 2.76
CA ILE A 687 19.79 28.78 3.43
C ILE A 687 20.11 27.75 2.33
N TYR A 688 21.38 27.39 2.16
CA TYR A 688 21.82 26.47 1.11
C TYR A 688 22.59 25.28 1.69
N GLY A 689 22.52 24.11 1.06
CA GLY A 689 23.06 22.88 1.65
C GLY A 689 23.97 22.00 0.79
N PHE A 690 24.75 22.56 -0.13
CA PHE A 690 25.63 21.80 -1.03
C PHE A 690 27.11 22.17 -0.99
N LYS A 691 27.92 21.38 -1.70
CA LYS A 691 29.35 21.67 -1.90
C LYS A 691 29.51 22.95 -2.73
N ALA A 692 30.36 23.83 -2.21
CA ALA A 692 30.97 25.00 -2.83
C ALA A 692 31.20 24.89 -4.35
N ASN A 693 31.82 23.77 -4.75
CA ASN A 693 31.96 23.37 -6.14
C ASN A 693 30.74 22.54 -6.51
N GLY A 694 29.81 23.14 -7.27
CA GLY A 694 28.60 22.48 -7.76
C GLY A 694 28.89 21.26 -8.62
N ASP A 695 27.87 20.72 -9.28
CA ASP A 695 28.08 19.63 -10.23
C ASP A 695 28.61 20.13 -11.59
N ALA A 696 28.83 19.23 -12.54
CA ALA A 696 29.33 19.57 -13.87
C ALA A 696 28.43 20.55 -14.66
N SER A 697 27.18 20.77 -14.22
CA SER A 697 26.23 21.72 -14.82
C SER A 697 26.18 23.08 -14.11
N SER A 698 26.85 23.21 -12.95
CA SER A 698 26.88 24.45 -12.18
C SER A 698 27.85 25.44 -12.79
N HIS A 699 27.33 26.57 -13.29
CA HIS A 699 28.16 27.66 -13.80
C HIS A 699 28.75 28.55 -12.71
N ILE A 700 28.25 28.46 -11.47
CA ILE A 700 28.81 29.20 -10.33
C ILE A 700 29.67 28.27 -9.47
N GLN A 701 30.84 28.75 -9.10
CA GLN A 701 31.70 28.16 -8.07
C GLN A 701 31.88 29.20 -6.96
N PHE A 702 31.74 28.79 -5.70
CA PHE A 702 31.93 29.65 -4.54
C PHE A 702 32.45 28.81 -3.38
N ASP A 703 33.42 29.28 -2.62
CA ASP A 703 34.03 28.54 -1.51
C ASP A 703 33.46 28.91 -0.13
N SER A 704 32.61 29.94 -0.05
CA SER A 704 32.00 30.40 1.20
C SER A 704 30.58 30.96 1.02
N SER A 705 29.84 31.05 2.12
CA SER A 705 28.51 31.68 2.13
C SER A 705 28.56 33.16 1.77
N TYR A 706 29.67 33.83 2.09
CA TYR A 706 29.92 35.22 1.72
C TYR A 706 30.10 35.37 0.20
N GLU A 707 30.90 34.50 -0.44
CA GLU A 707 31.04 34.50 -1.90
C GLU A 707 29.71 34.22 -2.59
N LEU A 708 28.96 33.22 -2.11
CA LEU A 708 27.62 32.98 -2.64
C LEU A 708 26.74 34.23 -2.52
N GLN A 709 26.75 34.90 -1.36
CA GLN A 709 26.00 36.14 -1.14
C GLN A 709 26.35 37.21 -2.18
N VAL A 710 27.64 37.46 -2.43
CA VAL A 710 28.08 38.42 -3.46
C VAL A 710 27.56 38.03 -4.85
N ILE A 711 27.59 36.74 -5.18
CA ILE A 711 27.15 36.24 -6.49
C ILE A 711 25.64 36.40 -6.66
N VAL A 712 24.82 35.95 -5.70
CA VAL A 712 23.36 36.10 -5.80
C VAL A 712 22.92 37.55 -5.69
N GLU A 713 23.71 38.42 -5.03
CA GLU A 713 23.49 39.86 -4.99
C GLU A 713 23.65 40.50 -6.38
N SER A 714 24.51 39.94 -7.23
CA SER A 714 24.69 40.38 -8.62
C SER A 714 23.53 40.01 -9.57
N PHE A 715 22.62 39.12 -9.16
CA PHE A 715 21.47 38.74 -10.00
C PHE A 715 20.54 39.94 -10.23
N LEU A 716 19.84 39.94 -11.37
CA LEU A 716 18.94 41.03 -11.75
C LEU A 716 17.86 41.34 -10.70
N GLY A 717 17.60 42.64 -10.53
CA GLY A 717 16.54 43.16 -9.67
C GLY A 717 17.05 44.21 -8.68
N GLU A 718 16.12 44.95 -8.08
CA GLU A 718 16.43 45.97 -7.06
C GLU A 718 16.38 45.40 -5.63
N GLY A 719 15.82 44.20 -5.43
CA GLY A 719 15.79 43.53 -4.13
C GLY A 719 17.18 43.00 -3.73
N THR A 720 17.45 42.93 -2.42
CA THR A 720 18.75 42.50 -1.87
C THR A 720 18.70 41.09 -1.27
N VAL A 721 19.84 40.43 -1.15
CA VAL A 721 20.07 39.19 -0.40
C VAL A 721 20.90 39.53 0.84
N ASN A 722 20.21 39.67 1.97
CA ASN A 722 20.80 40.18 3.19
C ASN A 722 21.68 39.15 3.91
N GLN A 723 21.40 37.85 3.74
CA GLN A 723 22.10 36.79 4.45
C GLN A 723 22.11 35.48 3.65
N CYS A 724 23.27 34.83 3.59
CA CYS A 724 23.45 33.46 3.09
C CYS A 724 23.98 32.56 4.21
N ILE A 725 23.31 31.44 4.46
CA ILE A 725 23.62 30.48 5.53
C ILE A 725 23.94 29.12 4.90
N ASP A 726 25.14 28.59 5.16
CA ASP A 726 25.52 27.23 4.79
C ASP A 726 24.95 26.21 5.79
N PHE A 727 24.24 25.20 5.30
CA PHE A 727 23.66 24.14 6.12
C PHE A 727 23.70 22.76 5.45
N LYS A 728 24.54 21.86 5.95
CA LYS A 728 24.75 20.53 5.36
C LYS A 728 23.86 19.46 5.98
N TYR A 729 22.68 19.23 5.38
CA TYR A 729 21.70 18.24 5.85
C TYR A 729 22.27 16.81 5.92
N ASP A 730 23.02 16.39 4.90
CA ASP A 730 23.58 15.04 4.82
C ASP A 730 24.61 14.76 5.92
N GLU A 731 25.42 15.76 6.31
CA GLU A 731 26.36 15.62 7.42
C GLU A 731 25.62 15.47 8.75
N CYS A 732 24.59 16.28 8.99
CA CYS A 732 23.75 16.20 10.19
C CYS A 732 23.07 14.84 10.30
N LEU A 733 22.51 14.33 9.20
CA LEU A 733 21.87 13.03 9.13
C LEU A 733 22.88 11.89 9.38
N THR A 734 24.07 11.96 8.78
CA THR A 734 25.13 10.94 8.92
C THR A 734 25.68 10.88 10.35
N ARG A 735 25.86 12.04 11.01
CA ARG A 735 26.26 12.12 12.42
C ARG A 735 25.10 11.77 13.36
N GLY A 736 23.86 11.81 12.86
CA GLY A 736 22.63 11.63 13.60
C GLY A 736 22.47 12.70 14.68
N GLU A 737 22.67 13.94 14.29
CA GLU A 737 22.44 15.12 15.11
C GLU A 737 20.93 15.40 15.21
N GLY A 738 20.43 15.61 16.42
CA GLY A 738 19.01 15.91 16.64
C GLY A 738 18.61 17.29 16.14
N HIS A 739 17.31 17.59 16.14
CA HIS A 739 16.69 18.75 15.51
C HIS A 739 17.25 20.11 15.96
N ARG A 740 17.95 20.18 17.10
CA ARG A 740 18.58 21.42 17.59
C ARG A 740 19.61 21.96 16.60
N CYS A 741 20.34 21.09 15.88
CA CYS A 741 21.32 21.54 14.88
C CYS A 741 20.65 22.35 13.76
N LEU A 742 19.44 21.96 13.34
CA LEU A 742 18.69 22.60 12.25
C LEU A 742 18.37 24.08 12.52
N THR A 743 18.23 24.46 13.79
CA THR A 743 17.78 25.81 14.18
C THR A 743 18.84 26.63 14.89
N ALA A 744 20.00 26.05 15.23
CA ALA A 744 21.03 26.71 16.03
C ALA A 744 21.50 28.05 15.43
N GLN A 745 21.85 28.04 14.14
CA GLN A 745 22.30 29.24 13.42
C GLN A 745 21.16 30.27 13.21
N LEU A 746 19.89 29.83 13.33
CA LEU A 746 18.72 30.68 13.12
C LEU A 746 18.29 31.41 14.40
N GLN A 747 18.73 30.98 15.58
CA GLN A 747 18.25 31.54 16.85
C GLN A 747 18.63 33.01 17.03
N GLU A 748 19.84 33.36 16.60
CA GLU A 748 20.42 34.72 16.67
C GLU A 748 20.31 35.48 15.35
N SER A 749 19.68 34.86 14.33
CA SER A 749 19.57 35.43 12.99
C SER A 749 18.38 36.39 12.86
N PRO A 750 18.50 37.50 12.11
CA PRO A 750 17.41 38.44 11.87
C PRO A 750 16.23 37.83 11.10
N ILE A 751 16.42 36.69 10.43
CA ILE A 751 15.38 36.04 9.61
C ILE A 751 14.32 35.29 10.43
N ARG A 752 14.44 35.26 11.76
CA ARG A 752 13.54 34.55 12.66
C ARG A 752 12.16 35.20 12.72
N ASN A 753 11.11 34.45 12.36
CA ASN A 753 9.71 34.91 12.24
C ASN A 753 9.54 36.21 11.43
N SER A 754 10.39 36.46 10.43
CA SER A 754 10.40 37.73 9.67
C SER A 754 10.06 37.57 8.19
N CYS A 755 10.04 36.35 7.66
CA CYS A 755 9.82 36.09 6.24
C CYS A 755 8.34 35.82 5.98
N ASP A 756 7.69 36.60 5.10
CA ASP A 756 6.30 36.39 4.70
C ASP A 756 6.14 35.51 3.45
N PHE A 757 7.25 35.14 2.82
CA PHE A 757 7.32 34.07 1.83
C PHE A 757 8.52 33.16 2.07
N VAL A 758 8.31 31.85 2.08
CA VAL A 758 9.38 30.85 2.16
C VAL A 758 9.26 29.87 0.98
N PHE A 759 10.36 29.67 0.26
CA PHE A 759 10.46 28.64 -0.77
C PHE A 759 11.44 27.55 -0.34
N CYS A 760 10.99 26.30 -0.32
CA CYS A 760 11.80 25.12 -0.02
C CYS A 760 12.03 24.32 -1.31
N ASP A 761 13.25 24.33 -1.84
CA ASP A 761 13.67 23.46 -2.94
C ASP A 761 14.37 22.21 -2.40
N THR A 762 13.70 21.07 -2.53
CA THR A 762 14.13 19.78 -1.97
C THR A 762 14.94 18.95 -2.98
N THR A 763 15.29 19.53 -4.13
CA THR A 763 15.87 18.85 -5.29
C THR A 763 17.35 18.47 -5.11
N ASN A 764 17.63 17.38 -4.40
CA ASN A 764 19.01 16.97 -4.08
C ASN A 764 19.83 16.34 -5.25
N SER A 765 19.36 16.41 -6.50
CA SER A 765 20.01 15.81 -7.70
C SER A 765 19.64 16.58 -8.97
N SER A 766 20.63 16.84 -9.82
CA SER A 766 20.46 17.43 -11.16
C SER A 766 19.99 16.43 -12.21
N VAL A 767 20.09 15.13 -11.91
CA VAL A 767 19.66 14.03 -12.78
C VAL A 767 18.44 13.30 -12.21
N HIS A 768 17.60 12.74 -13.08
CA HIS A 768 16.36 12.06 -12.70
C HIS A 768 16.57 10.55 -12.61
N HIS A 769 16.07 9.92 -11.54
CA HIS A 769 16.22 8.48 -11.39
C HIS A 769 15.25 7.71 -12.29
N ARG A 770 15.64 6.53 -12.76
CA ARG A 770 14.72 5.60 -13.42
C ARG A 770 13.73 4.98 -12.45
N GLU A 771 14.21 4.68 -11.25
CA GLU A 771 13.41 4.06 -10.21
C GLU A 771 12.38 5.06 -9.68
N VAL A 772 11.10 4.71 -9.84
CA VAL A 772 9.98 5.53 -9.41
C VAL A 772 10.04 5.65 -7.88
N CYS A 773 9.78 6.84 -7.34
CA CYS A 773 9.93 7.21 -5.92
C CYS A 773 11.36 7.36 -5.40
N MET A 774 12.42 7.06 -6.16
CA MET A 774 13.79 7.20 -5.64
C MET A 774 14.08 8.62 -5.16
N ASP A 775 13.65 9.61 -5.94
CA ASP A 775 13.80 11.02 -5.58
C ASP A 775 12.96 11.40 -4.36
N GLU A 776 11.73 10.89 -4.25
CA GLU A 776 10.89 11.11 -3.06
C GLU A 776 11.51 10.51 -1.80
N PHE A 777 12.12 9.32 -1.86
CA PHE A 777 12.83 8.73 -0.72
C PHE A 777 14.05 9.54 -0.29
N LYS A 778 14.84 10.02 -1.25
CA LYS A 778 16.02 10.84 -0.98
C LYS A 778 15.66 12.19 -0.36
N SER A 779 14.54 12.78 -0.77
CA SER A 779 14.12 14.09 -0.25
C SER A 779 13.43 14.01 1.12
N LYS A 780 13.01 12.83 1.62
CA LYS A 780 12.30 12.71 2.91
C LYS A 780 12.99 13.43 4.08
N PRO A 781 14.28 13.19 4.37
CA PRO A 781 14.93 13.86 5.50
C PRO A 781 15.08 15.37 5.25
N VAL A 782 15.38 15.74 4.00
CA VAL A 782 15.58 17.12 3.58
C VAL A 782 14.30 17.93 3.74
N ILE A 783 13.16 17.42 3.26
CA ILE A 783 11.85 18.08 3.40
C ILE A 783 11.57 18.36 4.88
N VAL A 784 11.77 17.38 5.77
CA VAL A 784 11.53 17.57 7.20
C VAL A 784 12.46 18.65 7.76
N ALA A 785 13.74 18.63 7.42
CA ALA A 785 14.69 19.62 7.89
C ALA A 785 14.37 21.04 7.42
N GLN A 786 14.09 21.20 6.12
CA GLN A 786 13.70 22.47 5.52
C GLN A 786 12.38 22.98 6.10
N LEU A 787 11.40 22.11 6.36
CA LEU A 787 10.16 22.51 7.03
C LEU A 787 10.38 22.98 8.47
N VAL A 788 11.29 22.35 9.22
CA VAL A 788 11.66 22.82 10.57
C VAL A 788 12.25 24.23 10.51
N GLN A 789 13.12 24.52 9.54
CA GLN A 789 13.71 25.84 9.35
C GLN A 789 12.70 26.86 8.82
N ALA A 790 11.87 26.47 7.85
CA ALA A 790 10.82 27.31 7.29
C ALA A 790 9.86 27.79 8.37
N LEU A 791 9.29 26.89 9.18
CA LEU A 791 8.38 27.26 10.28
C LEU A 791 9.05 28.07 11.40
N TYR A 792 10.39 28.07 11.46
CA TYR A 792 11.15 28.90 12.39
C TYR A 792 11.34 30.34 11.89
N CYS A 793 11.35 30.54 10.57
CA CYS A 793 11.57 31.83 9.91
C CYS A 793 10.28 32.51 9.43
N LEU A 794 9.20 31.74 9.21
CA LEU A 794 7.94 32.22 8.67
C LEU A 794 7.22 33.18 9.65
N SER A 795 6.77 34.32 9.16
CA SER A 795 5.96 35.28 9.90
C SER A 795 4.46 34.91 9.83
N PRO A 796 3.63 35.41 10.77
CA PRO A 796 2.18 35.24 10.68
C PRO A 796 1.63 35.71 9.33
N ASP A 797 0.63 35.01 8.80
CA ASP A 797 0.04 35.23 7.47
C ASP A 797 0.97 35.01 6.26
N GLY A 798 2.18 34.49 6.51
CA GLY A 798 3.15 34.13 5.48
C GLY A 798 2.75 32.88 4.67
N ASP A 799 3.30 32.78 3.46
CA ASP A 799 3.11 31.63 2.57
C ASP A 799 4.38 30.77 2.48
N LEU A 800 4.18 29.48 2.23
CA LEU A 800 5.24 28.50 2.06
C LEU A 800 5.00 27.71 0.77
N VAL A 801 5.99 27.63 -0.10
CA VAL A 801 5.99 26.77 -1.28
C VAL A 801 7.10 25.74 -1.15
N VAL A 802 6.77 24.46 -1.32
CA VAL A 802 7.72 23.35 -1.25
C VAL A 802 7.73 22.61 -2.57
N SER A 803 8.88 22.55 -3.23
CA SER A 803 9.11 21.68 -4.39
C SER A 803 9.26 20.25 -3.93
N VAL A 804 8.52 19.33 -4.53
CA VAL A 804 8.59 17.88 -4.28
C VAL A 804 8.61 17.11 -5.60
N ARG A 805 9.06 15.86 -5.57
CA ARG A 805 9.22 15.03 -6.78
C ARG A 805 8.03 14.12 -7.03
N THR A 806 7.50 13.48 -6.01
CA THR A 806 6.22 12.78 -6.08
C THR A 806 5.56 12.85 -4.70
N ILE A 807 4.26 12.58 -4.63
CA ILE A 807 3.51 12.50 -3.37
C ILE A 807 2.70 11.21 -3.30
N ILE A 808 3.37 10.10 -3.59
CA ILE A 808 2.74 8.78 -3.64
C ILE A 808 3.15 7.90 -2.47
N THR A 809 4.06 8.34 -1.60
CA THR A 809 4.33 7.64 -0.34
C THR A 809 3.47 8.17 0.81
N ARG A 810 3.11 7.28 1.74
CA ARG A 810 2.45 7.61 3.02
C ARG A 810 3.20 8.69 3.77
N PHE A 811 4.53 8.62 3.78
CA PHE A 811 5.37 9.59 4.47
C PHE A 811 5.07 11.02 4.00
N SER A 812 5.12 11.25 2.68
CA SER A 812 4.89 12.57 2.08
C SER A 812 3.46 13.04 2.30
N VAL A 813 2.46 12.16 2.12
CA VAL A 813 1.06 12.50 2.36
C VAL A 813 0.82 12.88 3.82
N CYS A 814 1.44 12.18 4.78
CA CYS A 814 1.34 12.53 6.20
C CYS A 814 1.97 13.90 6.50
N LEU A 815 3.09 14.26 5.87
CA LEU A 815 3.67 15.60 6.04
C LEU A 815 2.70 16.69 5.58
N VAL A 816 2.10 16.53 4.40
CA VAL A 816 1.14 17.52 3.88
C VAL A 816 -0.12 17.59 4.73
N THR A 817 -0.57 16.45 5.27
CA THR A 817 -1.68 16.40 6.24
C THR A 817 -1.37 17.21 7.50
N VAL A 818 -0.13 17.15 8.00
CA VAL A 818 0.31 17.96 9.16
C VAL A 818 0.40 19.45 8.83
N LEU A 819 0.85 19.84 7.64
CA LEU A 819 0.92 21.26 7.26
C LEU A 819 -0.46 21.92 7.31
N ARG A 820 -1.53 21.19 6.98
CA ARG A 820 -2.91 21.71 7.07
C ARG A 820 -3.33 22.13 8.49
N THR A 821 -2.63 21.71 9.54
CA THR A 821 -2.89 22.12 10.93
C THR A 821 -2.49 23.56 11.25
N VAL A 822 -1.53 24.11 10.50
CA VAL A 822 -0.92 25.43 10.74
C VAL A 822 -1.02 26.38 9.56
N PHE A 823 -1.60 25.95 8.44
CA PHE A 823 -1.92 26.80 7.29
C PHE A 823 -3.42 26.74 7.01
N ASP A 824 -3.98 27.89 6.62
CA ASP A 824 -5.40 27.98 6.28
C ASP A 824 -5.72 27.18 5.02
N GLU A 825 -4.80 27.20 4.04
CA GLU A 825 -4.95 26.47 2.79
C GLU A 825 -3.67 25.70 2.48
N VAL A 826 -3.83 24.48 1.96
CA VAL A 826 -2.73 23.67 1.43
C VAL A 826 -3.18 23.10 0.09
N HIS A 827 -2.40 23.39 -0.96
CA HIS A 827 -2.69 22.97 -2.33
C HIS A 827 -1.55 22.08 -2.87
N LEU A 828 -1.92 21.10 -3.69
CA LEU A 828 -0.99 20.36 -4.55
C LEU A 828 -1.18 20.79 -5.98
N TYR A 829 -0.09 21.17 -6.63
CA TYR A 829 -0.13 21.73 -7.98
C TYR A 829 1.09 21.29 -8.79
N ARG A 830 0.87 20.98 -10.08
CA ARG A 830 1.94 20.78 -11.06
C ARG A 830 1.77 21.84 -12.14
N PRO A 831 2.66 22.85 -12.22
CA PRO A 831 2.65 23.83 -13.29
C PRO A 831 2.82 23.20 -14.67
N ASP A 832 2.20 23.78 -15.70
CA ASP A 832 2.33 23.33 -17.08
C ASP A 832 3.72 23.63 -17.69
N SER A 833 4.55 24.41 -16.99
CA SER A 833 5.98 24.60 -17.30
C SER A 833 6.84 23.37 -16.99
N VAL A 834 6.34 22.42 -16.17
CA VAL A 834 7.09 21.25 -15.75
C VAL A 834 6.95 20.12 -16.79
N ALA A 835 8.07 19.54 -17.23
CA ALA A 835 8.06 18.32 -18.03
C ALA A 835 7.53 17.12 -17.20
N PRO A 836 6.45 16.43 -17.61
CA PRO A 836 5.82 15.35 -16.83
C PRO A 836 6.79 14.24 -16.38
N TRP A 837 7.70 13.79 -17.23
CA TRP A 837 8.67 12.71 -16.92
C TRP A 837 9.62 13.04 -15.75
N THR A 838 9.79 14.32 -15.41
CA THR A 838 10.61 14.78 -14.27
C THR A 838 9.92 14.59 -12.91
N GLN A 839 8.61 14.29 -12.94
CA GLN A 839 7.70 14.07 -11.81
C GLN A 839 7.42 15.28 -10.90
N ARG A 840 8.19 16.37 -11.01
CA ARG A 840 8.14 17.52 -10.09
C ARG A 840 6.73 18.08 -9.91
N CYS A 841 6.37 18.37 -8.66
CA CYS A 841 5.15 19.08 -8.27
C CYS A 841 5.40 19.94 -7.02
N TYR A 842 4.42 20.74 -6.62
CA TYR A 842 4.56 21.74 -5.57
C TYR A 842 3.46 21.63 -4.53
N ILE A 843 3.85 21.78 -3.26
CA ILE A 843 2.96 21.97 -2.12
C ILE A 843 2.91 23.47 -1.83
N ILE A 844 1.74 24.07 -1.91
CA ILE A 844 1.54 25.51 -1.73
C ILE A 844 0.70 25.71 -0.48
N CYS A 845 1.30 26.25 0.57
CA CYS A 845 0.68 26.49 1.86
C CYS A 845 0.47 27.99 2.04
N LYS A 846 -0.76 28.40 2.37
CA LYS A 846 -1.10 29.81 2.49
C LYS A 846 -1.56 30.20 3.89
N ARG A 847 -1.22 31.43 4.27
CA ARG A 847 -1.60 32.08 5.53
C ARG A 847 -1.23 31.25 6.75
N TYR A 848 0.02 31.35 7.15
CA TYR A 848 0.54 30.66 8.32
C TYR A 848 -0.08 31.16 9.63
N ASN A 849 -0.64 30.23 10.41
CA ASN A 849 -1.21 30.47 11.72
C ASN A 849 -0.18 30.18 12.82
N ASP A 850 0.41 31.27 13.33
CA ASP A 850 1.44 31.21 14.37
C ASP A 850 0.92 30.77 15.74
N ARG A 851 -0.37 31.00 16.04
CA ARG A 851 -0.95 30.80 17.39
C ARG A 851 -0.92 29.34 17.83
N GLU A 852 -1.07 28.43 16.87
CA GLU A 852 -1.13 27.00 17.14
C GLU A 852 0.17 26.28 16.79
N LYS A 853 1.23 26.92 16.28
CA LYS A 853 2.38 26.24 15.65
C LYS A 853 3.10 25.15 16.46
N ASN A 854 3.04 25.19 17.79
CA ASN A 854 3.86 24.37 18.68
C ASN A 854 3.73 22.87 18.39
N HIS A 855 2.52 22.35 18.24
CA HIS A 855 2.28 20.93 17.95
C HIS A 855 2.91 20.47 16.62
N CYS A 856 2.75 21.24 15.53
CA CYS A 856 3.36 20.96 14.22
C CYS A 856 4.89 21.06 14.27
N ARG A 857 5.41 22.10 14.92
CA ARG A 857 6.85 22.27 15.14
C ARG A 857 7.44 21.08 15.91
N TYR A 858 6.87 20.70 17.05
CA TYR A 858 7.34 19.57 17.84
C TYR A 858 7.24 18.25 17.07
N TYR A 859 6.16 18.06 16.31
CA TYR A 859 6.02 16.91 15.43
C TYR A 859 7.18 16.81 14.44
N LEU A 860 7.48 17.86 13.67
CA LEU A 860 8.56 17.84 12.68
C LEU A 860 9.93 17.68 13.32
N GLN A 861 10.17 18.31 14.47
CA GLN A 861 11.40 18.16 15.25
C GLN A 861 11.60 16.72 15.74
N CYS A 862 10.58 16.10 16.33
CA CYS A 862 10.67 14.71 16.75
C CYS A 862 10.78 13.77 15.55
N LEU A 863 10.16 14.10 14.41
CA LEU A 863 10.23 13.29 13.20
C LEU A 863 11.66 13.28 12.65
N TRP A 864 12.34 14.43 12.63
CA TRP A 864 13.77 14.51 12.31
C TRP A 864 14.59 13.61 13.24
N ASP A 865 14.39 13.70 14.56
CA ASP A 865 15.11 12.88 15.52
C ASP A 865 14.88 11.38 15.28
N ALA A 866 13.65 10.98 14.95
CA ALA A 866 13.31 9.60 14.60
C ALA A 866 14.00 9.14 13.31
N ILE A 867 14.04 9.99 12.27
CA ILE A 867 14.74 9.70 11.01
C ILE A 867 16.23 9.50 11.27
N CYS A 868 16.88 10.38 12.05
CA CYS A 868 18.28 10.24 12.44
C CYS A 868 18.55 8.94 13.20
N LEU A 869 17.65 8.55 14.12
CA LEU A 869 17.76 7.32 14.88
C LEU A 869 17.68 6.08 13.96
N HIS A 870 16.71 6.05 13.06
CA HIS A 870 16.50 4.89 12.18
C HIS A 870 17.54 4.78 11.07
N LYS A 871 18.06 5.91 10.59
CA LYS A 871 19.17 5.91 9.63
C LYS A 871 20.41 5.17 10.18
N LYS A 872 20.73 5.38 11.46
CA LYS A 872 21.81 4.65 12.16
C LYS A 872 21.57 3.13 12.20
N ALA A 873 20.32 2.70 12.20
CA ALA A 873 19.91 1.29 12.19
C ALA A 873 19.66 0.71 10.79
N GLY A 874 19.84 1.49 9.72
CA GLY A 874 19.53 1.08 8.34
C GLY A 874 18.04 0.89 8.06
N LYS A 875 17.17 1.62 8.76
CA LYS A 875 15.70 1.52 8.63
C LYS A 875 15.09 2.86 8.25
N GLU A 876 13.84 2.83 7.76
CA GLU A 876 13.09 4.01 7.35
C GLU A 876 11.83 4.20 8.20
N VAL A 877 11.45 5.47 8.42
CA VAL A 877 10.16 5.83 9.01
C VAL A 877 9.13 5.88 7.87
N VAL A 878 8.27 4.87 7.79
CA VAL A 878 7.33 4.75 6.65
C VAL A 878 5.98 5.41 6.93
N GLN A 879 5.43 5.19 8.13
CA GLN A 879 4.14 5.74 8.53
C GLN A 879 4.33 6.73 9.68
N THR A 880 3.93 7.98 9.46
CA THR A 880 4.13 9.03 10.46
C THR A 880 2.84 9.47 11.16
N LEU A 881 1.67 9.15 10.60
CA LEU A 881 0.34 9.34 11.20
C LEU A 881 -0.50 8.06 11.16
N ARG A 882 -1.53 8.00 12.00
CA ARG A 882 -2.54 6.93 11.99
C ARG A 882 -3.40 7.00 10.71
N PRO A 883 -3.90 5.87 10.16
CA PRO A 883 -4.57 5.85 8.85
C PRO A 883 -5.74 6.82 8.69
N HIS A 884 -6.60 6.92 9.70
CA HIS A 884 -7.77 7.82 9.66
C HIS A 884 -7.45 9.27 9.28
N HIS A 885 -6.27 9.80 9.63
CA HIS A 885 -5.87 11.17 9.33
C HIS A 885 -5.57 11.40 7.85
N PHE A 886 -4.84 10.48 7.20
CA PHE A 886 -4.41 10.67 5.81
C PHE A 886 -5.39 10.09 4.79
N THR A 887 -6.24 9.14 5.19
CA THR A 887 -7.19 8.50 4.26
C THR A 887 -8.32 9.42 3.81
N TYR A 888 -8.57 10.51 4.53
CA TYR A 888 -9.60 11.49 4.18
C TYR A 888 -9.39 12.07 2.76
N PHE A 889 -8.13 12.28 2.36
CA PHE A 889 -7.77 12.75 1.02
C PHE A 889 -7.42 11.64 0.04
N ALA A 890 -7.45 10.36 0.47
CA ALA A 890 -6.88 9.27 -0.31
C ALA A 890 -7.45 9.19 -1.72
N ARG A 891 -8.77 9.35 -1.88
CA ARG A 891 -9.41 9.36 -3.19
C ARG A 891 -8.95 10.52 -4.07
N LYS A 892 -8.94 11.75 -3.53
CA LYS A 892 -8.53 12.95 -4.29
C LYS A 892 -7.05 12.87 -4.70
N LEU A 893 -6.20 12.40 -3.79
CA LEU A 893 -4.78 12.16 -4.06
C LEU A 893 -4.59 11.07 -5.11
N TRP A 894 -5.37 9.99 -5.03
CA TRP A 894 -5.38 8.93 -6.03
C TRP A 894 -5.70 9.47 -7.42
N GLU A 895 -6.71 10.31 -7.56
CA GLU A 895 -7.08 10.94 -8.84
C GLU A 895 -5.98 11.89 -9.34
N PHE A 896 -5.48 12.77 -8.46
CA PHE A 896 -4.43 13.73 -8.77
C PHE A 896 -3.16 13.02 -9.27
N ASN A 897 -2.62 12.06 -8.51
CA ASN A 897 -1.42 11.34 -8.88
C ASN A 897 -1.62 10.42 -10.09
N THR A 898 -2.80 9.81 -10.24
CA THR A 898 -3.10 8.99 -11.44
C THR A 898 -3.06 9.84 -12.71
N ARG A 899 -3.59 11.07 -12.66
CA ARG A 899 -3.45 12.02 -13.78
C ARG A 899 -2.00 12.37 -14.05
N LEU A 900 -1.20 12.66 -13.02
CA LEU A 900 0.22 12.97 -13.20
C LEU A 900 0.98 11.81 -13.84
N PHE A 901 0.71 10.58 -13.43
CA PHE A 901 1.32 9.38 -14.00
C PHE A 901 0.84 9.08 -15.42
N LEU A 902 -0.40 9.45 -15.79
CA LEU A 902 -0.86 9.36 -17.17
C LEU A 902 -0.09 10.33 -18.05
N SER A 903 0.06 11.58 -17.57
CA SER A 903 0.87 12.59 -18.26
C SER A 903 2.33 12.13 -18.42
N GLU A 904 2.91 11.51 -17.39
CA GLU A 904 4.26 10.93 -17.47
C GLU A 904 4.33 9.77 -18.47
N LEU A 905 3.35 8.88 -18.49
CA LEU A 905 3.29 7.76 -19.44
C LEU A 905 3.25 8.27 -20.90
N ASP A 906 2.40 9.26 -21.16
CA ASP A 906 2.24 9.87 -22.48
C ASP A 906 3.53 10.59 -22.92
N ASP A 907 4.20 11.26 -21.98
CA ASP A 907 5.46 11.98 -22.21
C ASP A 907 6.63 11.03 -22.50
N ILE A 908 6.79 9.95 -21.72
CA ILE A 908 7.77 8.89 -22.00
C ILE A 908 7.50 8.25 -23.38
N ALA A 909 6.24 8.01 -23.72
CA ALA A 909 5.85 7.51 -25.03
C ALA A 909 6.18 8.53 -26.14
N ALA A 910 6.02 9.84 -25.89
CA ALA A 910 6.42 10.88 -26.82
C ALA A 910 7.92 10.88 -27.06
N HIS A 911 8.77 10.83 -26.03
CA HIS A 911 10.24 10.73 -26.19
C HIS A 911 10.68 9.50 -26.99
N SER A 912 9.94 8.40 -26.90
CA SER A 912 10.28 7.17 -27.63
C SER A 912 9.95 7.20 -29.12
N LYS A 913 9.05 8.09 -29.54
CA LYS A 913 8.51 8.16 -30.92
C LYS A 913 8.78 9.48 -31.62
N GLY A 914 8.98 10.55 -30.86
CA GLY A 914 9.11 11.92 -31.38
C GLY A 914 10.40 12.11 -32.15
N GLU A 915 10.57 13.26 -32.80
CA GLU A 915 11.87 13.69 -33.30
C GLU A 915 12.44 14.76 -32.38
N SER A 916 13.76 14.79 -32.24
CA SER A 916 14.43 15.88 -31.52
C SER A 916 14.09 17.22 -32.17
N LEU A 917 13.90 18.26 -31.36
CA LEU A 917 13.58 19.60 -31.85
C LEU A 917 14.68 20.11 -32.80
N LYS A 918 14.31 20.28 -34.08
CA LYS A 918 15.18 20.89 -35.11
C LYS A 918 15.12 22.42 -35.14
N ALA A 919 14.07 22.99 -34.54
CA ALA A 919 13.89 24.43 -34.43
C ALA A 919 14.81 25.03 -33.36
N ASP A 920 15.04 26.34 -33.41
CA ASP A 920 15.75 27.07 -32.36
C ASP A 920 15.01 26.91 -31.01
N ARG A 921 15.56 26.06 -30.14
CA ARG A 921 14.98 25.68 -28.85
C ARG A 921 14.71 26.89 -27.95
N LYS A 922 15.52 27.94 -28.08
CA LYS A 922 15.30 29.20 -27.36
C LYS A 922 13.96 29.84 -27.74
N ASN A 923 13.61 29.85 -29.03
CA ASN A 923 12.32 30.37 -29.49
C ASN A 923 11.14 29.50 -29.02
N VAL A 924 11.33 28.18 -29.00
CA VAL A 924 10.32 27.24 -28.49
C VAL A 924 10.03 27.49 -27.01
N ALA A 925 11.08 27.68 -26.19
CA ALA A 925 10.92 28.04 -24.78
C ALA A 925 10.25 29.40 -24.59
N VAL A 926 10.62 30.42 -25.38
CA VAL A 926 9.97 31.75 -25.33
C VAL A 926 8.47 31.66 -25.64
N GLN A 927 8.08 30.88 -26.65
CA GLN A 927 6.67 30.67 -26.99
C GLN A 927 5.90 29.99 -25.85
N LEU A 928 6.53 29.03 -25.15
CA LEU A 928 5.93 28.43 -23.96
C LEU A 928 5.65 29.48 -22.88
N LEU A 929 6.61 30.36 -22.58
CA LEU A 929 6.44 31.42 -21.57
C LEU A 929 5.30 32.39 -21.93
N GLN A 930 5.14 32.71 -23.22
CA GLN A 930 4.03 33.53 -23.71
C GLN A 930 2.68 32.83 -23.54
N ASN A 931 2.60 31.55 -23.91
CA ASN A 931 1.37 30.76 -23.79
C ASN A 931 0.93 30.60 -22.33
N LEU A 932 1.89 30.50 -21.41
CA LEU A 932 1.63 30.49 -19.97
C LEU A 932 1.21 31.85 -19.40
N GLY A 933 1.42 32.95 -20.14
CA GLY A 933 1.04 34.30 -19.71
C GLY A 933 1.81 34.80 -18.49
N VAL A 934 3.02 34.31 -18.23
CA VAL A 934 3.84 34.63 -17.04
C VAL A 934 4.92 35.68 -17.29
N VAL A 935 5.00 36.22 -18.51
CA VAL A 935 6.06 37.14 -18.94
C VAL A 935 6.12 38.40 -18.05
N ASP A 936 4.98 39.00 -17.74
CA ASP A 936 4.91 40.20 -16.89
C ASP A 936 5.32 39.95 -15.44
N ILE A 937 5.18 38.71 -14.97
CA ILE A 937 5.61 38.29 -13.62
C ILE A 937 7.13 38.06 -13.61
N LEU A 938 7.67 37.45 -14.67
CA LEU A 938 9.10 37.18 -14.82
C LEU A 938 9.94 38.45 -15.08
N TYR A 939 9.35 39.42 -15.77
CA TYR A 939 9.98 40.68 -16.17
C TYR A 939 9.08 41.88 -15.83
N PRO A 940 8.98 42.24 -14.53
CA PRO A 940 8.08 43.32 -14.12
C PRO A 940 8.45 44.65 -14.78
N PRO A 941 7.47 45.53 -15.07
CA PRO A 941 7.71 46.79 -15.78
C PRO A 941 8.81 47.67 -15.18
N ARG A 942 8.95 47.70 -13.85
CA ARG A 942 10.00 48.46 -13.15
C ARG A 942 11.40 47.98 -13.56
N LEU A 943 11.61 46.67 -13.66
CA LEU A 943 12.88 46.10 -14.09
C LEU A 943 13.19 46.49 -15.54
N LEU A 944 12.20 46.41 -16.44
CA LEU A 944 12.36 46.76 -17.86
C LEU A 944 12.65 48.26 -18.06
N GLN A 945 12.10 49.13 -17.22
CA GLN A 945 12.40 50.56 -17.22
C GLN A 945 13.85 50.82 -16.77
N ALA A 946 14.32 50.09 -15.75
CA ALA A 946 15.67 50.28 -15.20
C ALA A 946 16.78 49.67 -16.06
N GLN A 947 16.55 48.48 -16.63
CA GLN A 947 17.58 47.68 -17.31
C GLN A 947 17.40 47.62 -18.84
N GLY A 948 16.37 48.27 -19.37
CA GLY A 948 16.03 48.28 -20.79
C GLY A 948 15.12 47.11 -21.21
N PRO A 949 14.66 47.12 -22.48
CA PRO A 949 13.73 46.11 -22.97
C PRO A 949 14.41 44.73 -23.10
N CYS A 950 13.69 43.68 -22.69
CA CYS A 950 14.12 42.29 -22.89
C CYS A 950 14.17 41.97 -24.39
N ARG A 951 15.36 41.58 -24.88
CA ARG A 951 15.65 41.26 -26.29
C ARG A 951 15.49 39.79 -26.64
N LEU A 952 15.07 38.93 -25.69
CA LEU A 952 14.58 37.59 -26.06
C LEU A 952 13.60 37.77 -27.21
N PRO A 953 13.83 37.12 -28.39
CA PRO A 953 13.32 37.50 -29.70
C PRO A 953 11.92 38.06 -29.56
N LEU A 954 11.86 39.38 -29.66
CA LEU A 954 10.88 40.25 -29.01
C LEU A 954 9.55 39.54 -28.79
N PHE A 955 9.16 39.39 -27.52
CA PHE A 955 7.85 38.88 -27.04
C PHE A 955 6.62 39.48 -27.76
N GLN A 956 6.81 40.37 -28.73
CA GLN A 956 5.83 41.14 -29.48
C GLN A 956 5.56 40.71 -30.93
N ASN A 957 6.29 39.80 -31.60
CA ASN A 957 5.92 39.40 -32.98
C ASN A 957 6.54 38.06 -33.45
N VAL A 958 6.01 36.93 -32.98
CA VAL A 958 6.17 35.66 -33.70
C VAL A 958 4.79 35.26 -34.21
N SER A 959 4.58 35.43 -35.52
CA SER A 959 3.43 34.89 -36.23
C SER A 959 3.28 33.42 -35.87
N VAL A 960 2.08 32.99 -35.49
CA VAL A 960 1.72 31.60 -35.17
C VAL A 960 2.31 30.66 -36.23
N VAL A 961 3.49 30.12 -35.95
CA VAL A 961 3.94 28.92 -36.63
C VAL A 961 3.13 27.83 -35.95
N ASN A 962 2.22 27.21 -36.70
CA ASN A 962 1.56 25.98 -36.30
C ASN A 962 2.65 24.92 -36.06
N ILE A 963 3.22 24.92 -34.85
CA ILE A 963 3.75 23.71 -34.27
C ILE A 963 2.49 22.86 -34.12
N GLN A 964 2.39 21.81 -34.94
CA GLN A 964 1.54 20.69 -34.59
C GLN A 964 2.04 20.20 -33.23
N LEU A 965 1.51 20.80 -32.16
CA LEU A 965 1.14 20.02 -31.00
C LEU A 965 0.44 18.81 -31.60
N VAL A 966 1.05 17.64 -31.45
CA VAL A 966 0.30 16.40 -31.64
C VAL A 966 -0.80 16.48 -30.60
N SER A 967 -1.91 17.09 -30.99
CA SER A 967 -3.20 16.85 -30.40
C SER A 967 -3.35 15.34 -30.52
N THR A 968 -3.07 14.65 -29.42
CA THR A 968 -3.61 13.32 -29.21
C THR A 968 -5.09 13.44 -29.51
N ASN A 969 -5.54 12.78 -30.58
CA ASN A 969 -6.95 12.65 -30.94
C ASN A 969 -7.71 12.11 -29.72
N TYR A 970 -8.28 13.02 -28.93
CA TYR A 970 -9.37 12.76 -28.02
C TYR A 970 -10.60 13.42 -28.63
N ILE A 971 -11.20 12.75 -29.60
CA ILE A 971 -12.58 12.97 -30.03
C ILE A 971 -13.18 11.58 -30.30
N GLY A 972 -14.20 11.21 -29.51
CA GLY A 972 -14.95 9.97 -29.59
C GLY A 972 -15.32 9.44 -28.23
#